data_AF-A0A948B048-F1
#
_entry.id   AF-A0A948B048-F1
#
_cell.length_a   1.000
_cell.length_b   1.000
_cell.length_c   1.000
_cell.angle_alpha   90.00
_cell.angle_beta   90.00
_cell.angle_gamma   90.00
#
_symmetry.space_group_name_H-M   'P 1'
#
loop_
_entity.id
_entity.type
_entity.pdbx_description
1 polymer ?
#
loop_
_entity_poly.entity_id
_entity_poly.type
_entity_poly.pdbx_seq_one_letter_code
_entity_poly.pdbx_strand_id
1 'polypeptide(L)'
;MKRLFLAVVSVILSVLGGAFAQYPISEPPEFINYQGRLLDGDTLVNGEETIVFRLFDSEEDGNEVFAETQTVTVVDGLYSVRVGSHSPTGALVNALASSPLYLEIEIDETPLSPRERIGSVAFALNALDRSSISFETGESFVIVQTTSNDVENGQNLLAAYAVASALEPNGLPRSADNRVTVLVPPGRYDLQATTLALIEEFVDVVGLSPARDDQYITGTSEGSGSGVLLQTADDVRIENLFVECARGGGDVYNNSMDPAAYFPDGGLSNTVVRNCRFKEDTEGGAWSTRLGTDYAGTYENCVAGLYAFGGWLGRASGTFRDCRAENGSFAGAGGEASGLFERCTGGPASFAGLGGVASGTFRDCVGDFNSFGVSGTADGFFFNCWLKGTHWGNFELAGRLEGCRWDAPVTTVNSGIVFRSIVDGVFRNDSKYEGLSAIAYERGDAFVIVETTTNEFANGQNLLAAYAAVTNLTPHGQELGMDNRAAVLVPPGRYNLGTGQLTLSAEYVDLVGLSSARSDQHILGDSDGFGTGVLGQTADDVRIENLVIECTRAGGYAGDTSNSPSAYFPNSGLSNTVVRNCEFRSDGVNAWSMRIYIEYAGTYENCLAGKRSFGGYHGVASGTFRDCEAGDESFAYYYNCEASGVFDRCRAGNNSFGSRGVASGRFTDCVAGYSSFGGDNGEATGTFSRCTAGHWSFGGGSIGDGKASGRFADCTAGNFSFGGRGSEASGEFIHCIAGDNSFGGGDGPVASGYFQGCYGGDGCFGFEGVASGVFIDCVGGHMSFGGVDDPGSMNVSSGTFYNCWLNSESWNGGLAGKMVGCRWAGDVYILDGAQIYDSTIAGWLIGWGVGTCKVAHVRAQNIVWSNMVNAIFLPYNVEDLDVE
;
A
#
# COMPACT_ATOMS: atom_id res chain seq x y z
N MET A 1 -44.64 -8.26 43.47
CA MET A 1 -45.45 -8.83 42.37
C MET A 1 -45.04 -8.06 41.12
N LYS A 2 -44.25 -8.59 40.15
CA LYS A 2 -44.64 -9.58 39.10
C LYS A 2 -46.03 -9.20 38.54
N ARG A 3 -46.29 -8.95 37.25
CA ARG A 3 -45.76 -9.59 36.02
C ARG A 3 -46.57 -9.08 34.78
N LEU A 4 -45.96 -9.03 33.55
CA LEU A 4 -46.35 -9.79 32.32
C LEU A 4 -47.38 -9.06 31.40
N PHE A 5 -47.36 -9.04 30.04
CA PHE A 5 -47.10 -9.97 28.90
C PHE A 5 -46.66 -9.11 27.65
N LEU A 6 -45.66 -9.46 26.79
CA LEU A 6 -45.60 -10.42 25.63
C LEU A 6 -46.24 -9.86 24.32
N ALA A 7 -45.82 -10.14 23.06
CA ALA A 7 -44.82 -10.96 22.36
C ALA A 7 -44.82 -10.53 20.86
N VAL A 8 -43.81 -10.80 20.01
CA VAL A 8 -43.61 -12.05 19.23
C VAL A 8 -42.11 -12.30 18.93
N VAL A 9 -41.75 -13.59 18.92
CA VAL A 9 -40.43 -14.22 18.72
C VAL A 9 -40.43 -15.08 17.43
N SER A 10 -39.31 -15.13 16.68
CA SER A 10 -38.71 -16.34 16.04
C SER A 10 -37.39 -15.94 15.35
N VAL A 11 -36.19 -16.40 15.75
CA VAL A 11 -35.52 -17.73 15.66
C VAL A 11 -34.76 -17.98 14.33
N ILE A 12 -33.42 -17.87 14.44
CA ILE A 12 -32.30 -18.67 13.87
C ILE A 12 -32.35 -19.11 12.38
N LEU A 13 -31.37 -18.67 11.57
CA LEU A 13 -30.37 -19.55 10.91
C LEU A 13 -29.22 -18.75 10.24
N SER A 14 -27.99 -19.19 10.49
CA SER A 14 -26.72 -18.81 9.87
C SER A 14 -26.66 -19.05 8.35
N VAL A 15 -26.13 -18.10 7.56
CA VAL A 15 -25.32 -18.34 6.34
C VAL A 15 -24.38 -17.14 6.10
N LEU A 16 -23.12 -17.43 5.77
CA LEU A 16 -22.07 -16.51 5.33
C LEU A 16 -22.48 -15.62 4.14
N GLY A 17 -21.99 -14.39 4.11
CA GLY A 17 -21.97 -13.54 2.92
C GLY A 17 -21.54 -12.12 3.28
N GLY A 18 -20.31 -11.74 2.91
CA GLY A 18 -19.75 -10.43 3.20
C GLY A 18 -20.55 -9.28 2.56
N ALA A 19 -20.78 -8.24 3.35
CA ALA A 19 -21.22 -6.93 2.88
C ALA A 19 -20.40 -5.87 3.62
N PHE A 20 -19.70 -5.04 2.85
CA PHE A 20 -18.98 -3.88 3.30
C PHE A 20 -19.95 -2.93 4.03
N ALA A 21 -19.69 -2.63 5.29
CA ALA A 21 -20.38 -1.56 5.99
C ALA A 21 -19.83 -0.21 5.50
N GLN A 22 -20.70 0.61 4.92
CA GLN A 22 -20.43 2.02 4.66
C GLN A 22 -20.30 2.74 6.02
N TYR A 23 -19.20 3.45 6.25
CA TYR A 23 -19.08 4.39 7.36
C TYR A 23 -19.95 5.62 7.05
N PRO A 24 -20.85 6.04 7.95
CA PRO A 24 -21.55 7.31 7.78
C PRO A 24 -20.53 8.44 7.96
N ILE A 25 -20.36 9.24 6.90
CA ILE A 25 -19.83 10.60 7.00
C ILE A 25 -20.80 11.41 7.88
N SER A 26 -20.32 11.91 9.01
CA SER A 26 -21.08 12.80 9.89
C SER A 26 -21.29 14.14 9.17
N GLU A 27 -22.46 14.37 8.58
CA GLU A 27 -22.87 15.70 8.11
C GLU A 27 -22.89 16.70 9.28
N PRO A 28 -22.51 17.97 9.05
CA PRO A 28 -22.59 19.00 10.09
C PRO A 28 -24.05 19.15 10.58
N PRO A 29 -24.29 19.34 11.89
CA PRO A 29 -25.64 19.37 12.43
C PRO A 29 -26.48 20.52 11.86
N GLU A 30 -27.67 20.22 11.31
CA GLU A 30 -28.60 21.20 10.71
C GLU A 30 -29.43 21.98 11.76
N PHE A 31 -28.81 22.45 12.84
CA PHE A 31 -29.46 23.30 13.84
C PHE A 31 -28.55 24.41 14.33
N ILE A 32 -29.12 25.53 14.76
CA ILE A 32 -28.40 26.62 15.41
C ILE A 32 -28.69 26.61 16.91
N ASN A 33 -27.68 26.91 17.72
CA ASN A 33 -27.88 27.13 19.14
C ASN A 33 -28.41 28.55 19.37
N TYR A 34 -29.50 28.70 20.12
CA TYR A 34 -30.05 29.98 20.50
C TYR A 34 -30.28 30.04 22.02
N GLN A 35 -29.93 31.15 22.64
CA GLN A 35 -30.05 31.37 24.08
C GLN A 35 -30.68 32.72 24.36
N GLY A 36 -31.53 32.79 25.37
CA GLY A 36 -32.22 34.02 25.75
C GLY A 36 -32.44 34.14 27.24
N ARG A 37 -32.76 35.37 27.66
CA ARG A 37 -33.24 35.66 29.01
C ARG A 37 -34.67 36.17 28.96
N LEU A 38 -35.59 35.45 29.57
CA LEU A 38 -37.00 35.77 29.67
C LEU A 38 -37.34 36.41 31.03
N LEU A 39 -38.03 37.54 30.98
CA LEU A 39 -38.57 38.25 32.13
C LEU A 39 -40.06 38.52 31.90
N ASP A 40 -40.86 38.40 32.95
CA ASP A 40 -42.21 38.95 33.02
C ASP A 40 -42.20 40.19 33.92
N GLY A 41 -42.18 41.37 33.29
CA GLY A 41 -41.84 42.63 33.95
C GLY A 41 -40.42 42.62 34.51
N ASP A 42 -40.29 42.76 35.84
CA ASP A 42 -39.00 42.69 36.56
C ASP A 42 -38.70 41.29 37.15
N THR A 43 -39.57 40.29 36.90
CA THR A 43 -39.46 38.96 37.51
C THR A 43 -38.88 37.96 36.53
N LEU A 44 -37.96 37.11 37.01
CA LEU A 44 -37.38 36.03 36.21
C LEU A 44 -38.35 34.86 36.08
N VAL A 45 -38.59 34.43 34.84
CA VAL A 45 -39.46 33.29 34.54
C VAL A 45 -38.77 31.98 34.93
N ASN A 46 -39.53 31.04 35.50
CA ASN A 46 -39.08 29.71 35.92
C ASN A 46 -40.20 28.71 35.62
N GLY A 47 -39.97 27.75 34.71
CA GLY A 47 -41.00 26.80 34.28
C GLY A 47 -40.86 26.35 32.82
N GLU A 48 -41.83 25.59 32.32
CA GLU A 48 -41.94 25.28 30.88
C GLU A 48 -42.74 26.35 30.16
N GLU A 49 -42.18 26.93 29.11
CA GLU A 49 -42.80 27.96 28.27
C GLU A 49 -42.92 27.47 26.82
N THR A 50 -43.97 27.87 26.11
CA THR A 50 -44.08 27.57 24.66
C THR A 50 -43.55 28.75 23.87
N ILE A 51 -42.46 28.51 23.13
CA ILE A 51 -41.76 29.53 22.35
C ILE A 51 -41.83 29.17 20.87
N VAL A 52 -42.24 30.14 20.04
CA VAL A 52 -42.20 30.03 18.58
C VAL A 52 -41.04 30.87 18.04
N PHE A 53 -40.16 30.24 17.28
CA PHE A 53 -39.04 30.86 16.58
C PHE A 53 -39.41 31.03 15.10
N ARG A 54 -39.37 32.25 14.59
CA ARG A 54 -39.62 32.54 13.17
C ARG A 54 -38.47 33.29 12.55
N LEU A 55 -38.07 32.92 11.34
CA LEU A 55 -37.08 33.65 10.56
C LEU A 55 -37.77 34.42 9.43
N PHE A 56 -37.37 35.68 9.27
CA PHE A 56 -37.87 36.61 8.27
C PHE A 56 -36.74 37.19 7.43
N ASP A 57 -37.04 37.50 6.16
CA ASP A 57 -36.10 38.12 5.21
C ASP A 57 -35.98 39.66 5.34
N SER A 58 -36.78 40.28 6.22
CA SER A 58 -36.77 41.72 6.51
C SER A 58 -37.10 42.02 7.99
N GLU A 59 -36.57 43.15 8.49
CA GLU A 59 -36.74 43.64 9.86
C GLU A 59 -38.21 43.97 10.18
N GLU A 60 -38.93 44.54 9.20
CA GLU A 60 -40.37 44.83 9.24
C GLU A 60 -41.03 44.28 7.95
N ASP A 61 -42.28 43.80 8.05
CA ASP A 61 -43.11 43.33 6.92
C ASP A 61 -42.49 42.26 5.97
N GLY A 62 -41.49 41.50 6.43
CA GLY A 62 -40.82 40.44 5.65
C GLY A 62 -41.62 39.13 5.48
N ASN A 63 -41.18 38.27 4.56
CA ASN A 63 -41.71 36.91 4.40
C ASN A 63 -41.14 35.97 5.46
N GLU A 64 -42.01 35.14 6.05
CA GLU A 64 -41.59 34.04 6.93
C GLU A 64 -40.92 32.95 6.08
N VAL A 65 -39.63 32.69 6.32
CA VAL A 65 -38.82 31.69 5.59
C VAL A 65 -38.58 30.41 6.40
N PHE A 66 -38.83 30.45 7.70
CA PHE A 66 -38.77 29.31 8.60
C PHE A 66 -39.58 29.60 9.87
N ALA A 67 -40.28 28.59 10.39
CA ALA A 67 -40.90 28.66 11.70
C ALA A 67 -40.81 27.32 12.44
N GLU A 68 -40.58 27.39 13.75
CA GLU A 68 -40.50 26.23 14.64
C GLU A 68 -41.11 26.57 15.99
N THR A 69 -41.85 25.64 16.59
CA THR A 69 -42.42 25.77 17.93
C THR A 69 -41.78 24.76 18.87
N GLN A 70 -41.31 25.21 20.03
CA GLN A 70 -40.71 24.36 21.06
C GLN A 70 -41.33 24.64 22.43
N THR A 71 -41.47 23.59 23.24
CA THR A 71 -41.68 23.72 24.69
C THR A 71 -40.31 23.78 25.36
N VAL A 72 -40.01 24.89 26.02
CA VAL A 72 -38.67 25.23 26.51
C VAL A 72 -38.69 25.38 28.03
N THR A 73 -37.81 24.65 28.72
CA THR A 73 -37.62 24.84 30.17
C THR A 73 -36.75 26.06 30.43
N VAL A 74 -37.31 27.04 31.15
CA VAL A 74 -36.64 28.28 31.58
C VAL A 74 -36.26 28.15 33.06
N VAL A 75 -35.00 28.43 33.39
CA VAL A 75 -34.47 28.40 34.76
C VAL A 75 -33.77 29.72 35.07
N ASP A 76 -34.23 30.42 36.11
CA ASP A 76 -33.79 31.77 36.51
C ASP A 76 -33.82 32.77 35.34
N GLY A 77 -34.85 32.66 34.52
CA GLY A 77 -35.06 33.45 33.32
C GLY A 77 -34.18 33.04 32.15
N LEU A 78 -33.27 32.07 32.26
CA LEU A 78 -32.40 31.65 31.15
C LEU A 78 -32.94 30.41 30.45
N TYR A 79 -32.78 30.37 29.13
CA TYR A 79 -33.04 29.18 28.33
C TYR A 79 -32.01 29.01 27.21
N SER A 80 -31.83 27.76 26.76
CA SER A 80 -30.99 27.39 25.62
C SER A 80 -31.72 26.35 24.79
N VAL A 81 -31.84 26.60 23.48
CA VAL A 81 -32.54 25.74 22.53
C VAL A 81 -31.69 25.46 21.30
N ARG A 82 -32.06 24.41 20.57
CA ARG A 82 -31.53 24.10 19.23
C ARG A 82 -32.62 24.36 18.22
N VAL A 83 -32.56 25.49 17.52
CA VAL A 83 -33.51 25.83 16.46
C VAL A 83 -33.12 25.04 15.20
N GLY A 84 -34.05 24.27 14.65
CA GLY A 84 -33.88 23.29 13.57
C GLY A 84 -34.15 21.83 14.02
N SER A 85 -34.43 21.60 15.31
CA SER A 85 -34.51 20.24 15.87
C SER A 85 -35.93 19.67 16.02
N HIS A 86 -36.97 20.48 15.82
CA HIS A 86 -38.38 20.09 15.94
C HIS A 86 -39.20 20.59 14.75
N SER A 87 -40.10 19.73 14.23
CA SER A 87 -40.95 19.88 13.02
C SER A 87 -41.13 21.31 12.49
N PRO A 88 -40.22 21.81 11.63
CA PRO A 88 -40.28 23.17 11.14
C PRO A 88 -41.22 23.32 9.94
N THR A 89 -41.76 24.52 9.74
CA THR A 89 -42.35 24.93 8.46
C THR A 89 -41.22 25.50 7.60
N GLY A 90 -40.70 24.72 6.65
CA GLY A 90 -39.50 25.04 5.85
C GLY A 90 -38.23 24.32 6.32
N ALA A 91 -37.18 24.31 5.49
CA ALA A 91 -35.88 23.73 5.84
C ALA A 91 -34.95 24.84 6.38
N LEU A 92 -34.42 24.68 7.59
CA LEU A 92 -33.56 25.69 8.23
C LEU A 92 -32.36 26.07 7.36
N VAL A 93 -31.74 25.07 6.70
CA VAL A 93 -30.62 25.28 5.77
C VAL A 93 -30.97 26.25 4.63
N ASN A 94 -32.20 26.17 4.11
CA ASN A 94 -32.66 27.07 3.05
C ASN A 94 -32.94 28.49 3.59
N ALA A 95 -33.48 28.61 4.81
CA ALA A 95 -33.70 29.90 5.45
C ALA A 95 -32.38 30.61 5.78
N LEU A 96 -31.38 29.86 6.27
CA LEU A 96 -30.03 30.36 6.58
C LEU A 96 -29.25 30.82 5.34
N ALA A 97 -29.66 30.43 4.13
CA ALA A 97 -29.11 30.94 2.88
C ALA A 97 -29.59 32.36 2.54
N SER A 98 -30.61 32.89 3.23
CA SER A 98 -31.13 34.25 3.02
C SER A 98 -30.31 35.29 3.78
N SER A 99 -30.04 36.44 3.15
CA SER A 99 -29.33 37.57 3.78
C SER A 99 -29.89 38.90 3.26
N PRO A 100 -30.41 39.79 4.13
CA PRO A 100 -30.43 39.70 5.59
C PRO A 100 -31.46 38.70 6.13
N LEU A 101 -31.28 38.26 7.37
CA LEU A 101 -32.16 37.31 8.07
C LEU A 101 -32.40 37.79 9.50
N TYR A 102 -33.65 37.70 9.96
CA TYR A 102 -34.09 38.22 11.26
C TYR A 102 -34.90 37.16 12.01
N LEU A 103 -34.61 36.96 13.28
CA LEU A 103 -35.33 36.08 14.20
C LEU A 103 -36.39 36.86 14.97
N GLU A 104 -37.61 36.37 14.93
CA GLU A 104 -38.72 36.78 15.78
C GLU A 104 -39.00 35.67 16.79
N ILE A 105 -39.26 36.06 18.04
CA ILE A 105 -39.64 35.16 19.12
C ILE A 105 -41.04 35.52 19.55
N GLU A 106 -41.92 34.53 19.56
CA GLU A 106 -43.26 34.65 20.12
C GLU A 106 -43.38 33.74 21.34
N ILE A 107 -43.89 34.30 22.43
CA ILE A 107 -44.12 33.60 23.69
C ILE A 107 -45.58 33.80 24.06
N ASP A 108 -46.31 32.71 24.31
CA ASP A 108 -47.74 32.73 24.62
C ASP A 108 -48.56 33.63 23.67
N GLU A 109 -48.40 33.43 22.36
CA GLU A 109 -49.06 34.19 21.28
C GLU A 109 -48.69 35.69 21.21
N THR A 110 -47.69 36.14 21.97
CA THR A 110 -47.20 37.52 21.95
C THR A 110 -45.85 37.62 21.24
N PRO A 111 -45.77 38.22 20.04
CA PRO A 111 -44.50 38.43 19.35
C PRO A 111 -43.68 39.52 20.05
N LEU A 112 -42.41 39.23 20.29
CA LEU A 112 -41.46 40.15 20.90
C LEU A 112 -40.80 41.03 19.83
N SER A 113 -40.80 42.34 20.07
CA SER A 113 -40.19 43.33 19.18
C SER A 113 -39.03 44.06 19.86
N PRO A 114 -37.96 44.46 19.14
CA PRO A 114 -37.74 44.27 17.69
C PRO A 114 -37.23 42.86 17.33
N ARG A 115 -37.32 42.49 16.05
CA ARG A 115 -36.71 41.25 15.53
C ARG A 115 -35.18 41.33 15.64
N GLU A 116 -34.55 40.21 15.99
CA GLU A 116 -33.11 40.13 16.16
C GLU A 116 -32.44 39.76 14.82
N ARG A 117 -31.52 40.58 14.32
CA ARG A 117 -30.78 40.25 13.10
C ARG A 117 -29.81 39.09 13.36
N ILE A 118 -29.92 38.01 12.58
CA ILE A 118 -28.99 36.88 12.64
C ILE A 118 -27.68 37.26 11.95
N GLY A 119 -26.56 37.10 12.67
CA GLY A 119 -25.21 37.34 12.17
C GLY A 119 -24.41 36.03 12.02
N SER A 120 -23.27 36.09 11.33
CA SER A 120 -22.35 34.96 11.18
C SER A 120 -21.69 34.57 12.51
N VAL A 121 -21.60 33.27 12.80
CA VAL A 121 -20.84 32.72 13.93
C VAL A 121 -19.35 32.64 13.62
N ALA A 122 -18.49 32.55 14.64
CA ALA A 122 -17.03 32.59 14.50
C ALA A 122 -16.44 31.53 13.54
N PHE A 123 -16.95 30.30 13.56
CA PHE A 123 -16.54 29.25 12.61
C PHE A 123 -16.97 29.55 11.17
N ALA A 124 -18.13 30.19 10.99
CA ALA A 124 -18.59 30.63 9.66
C ALA A 124 -17.77 31.83 9.15
N LEU A 125 -17.30 32.73 10.03
CA LEU A 125 -16.39 33.82 9.66
C LEU A 125 -15.01 33.30 9.22
N ASN A 126 -14.47 32.25 9.87
CA ASN A 126 -13.25 31.57 9.42
C ASN A 126 -13.45 30.80 8.10
N ALA A 127 -14.66 30.30 7.82
CA ALA A 127 -15.00 29.69 6.54
C ALA A 127 -15.16 30.73 5.42
N LEU A 128 -15.64 31.94 5.75
CA LEU A 128 -15.75 33.06 4.79
C LEU A 128 -14.38 33.51 4.27
N ASP A 129 -13.32 33.41 5.09
CA ASP A 129 -11.93 33.73 4.72
C ASP A 129 -11.31 32.74 3.70
N ARG A 130 -12.03 31.66 3.36
CA ARG A 130 -11.66 30.72 2.29
C ARG A 130 -12.63 30.69 1.10
N SER A 131 -13.70 31.49 1.15
CA SER A 131 -14.70 31.56 0.07
C SER A 131 -14.39 32.61 -0.99
N SER A 132 -13.45 33.54 -0.72
CA SER A 132 -12.84 34.38 -1.74
C SER A 132 -11.44 33.84 -2.03
N ILE A 133 -11.31 33.17 -3.17
CA ILE A 133 -10.04 32.86 -3.79
C ILE A 133 -9.32 34.19 -4.09
N SER A 134 -8.42 34.62 -3.20
CA SER A 134 -7.36 35.55 -3.54
C SER A 134 -6.06 34.74 -3.60
N PHE A 135 -5.71 34.27 -4.80
CA PHE A 135 -4.41 33.67 -5.03
C PHE A 135 -3.34 34.76 -4.86
N GLU A 136 -2.47 34.59 -3.88
CA GLU A 136 -1.25 35.40 -3.82
C GLU A 136 -0.32 34.96 -4.96
N THR A 137 0.36 35.91 -5.60
CA THR A 137 1.38 35.62 -6.61
C THR A 137 2.47 34.71 -6.02
N GLY A 138 2.49 33.43 -6.39
CA GLY A 138 3.48 32.45 -5.89
C GLY A 138 2.98 31.01 -5.74
N GLU A 139 1.67 30.76 -5.70
CA GLU A 139 1.14 29.39 -5.54
C GLU A 139 1.37 28.52 -6.79
N SER A 140 1.86 27.29 -6.60
CA SER A 140 2.15 26.31 -7.67
C SER A 140 1.08 25.24 -7.82
N PHE A 141 -0.06 25.37 -7.14
CA PHE A 141 -1.14 24.39 -7.20
C PHE A 141 -2.52 25.04 -7.05
N VAL A 142 -3.55 24.37 -7.56
CA VAL A 142 -4.96 24.74 -7.42
C VAL A 142 -5.72 23.53 -6.89
N ILE A 143 -6.36 23.65 -5.73
CA ILE A 143 -7.16 22.56 -5.16
C ILE A 143 -8.60 22.67 -5.67
N VAL A 144 -9.12 21.58 -6.23
CA VAL A 144 -10.51 21.49 -6.68
C VAL A 144 -11.45 21.54 -5.47
N GLN A 145 -12.50 22.36 -5.55
CA GLN A 145 -13.54 22.40 -4.52
C GLN A 145 -14.48 21.20 -4.67
N THR A 146 -14.81 20.57 -3.56
CA THR A 146 -15.70 19.40 -3.50
C THR A 146 -16.98 19.70 -2.74
N THR A 147 -18.07 19.13 -3.24
CA THR A 147 -19.44 19.19 -2.73
C THR A 147 -20.03 17.78 -2.73
N SER A 148 -21.26 17.62 -2.25
CA SER A 148 -22.00 16.36 -2.35
C SER A 148 -22.57 16.09 -3.75
N ASN A 149 -22.42 17.01 -4.70
CA ASN A 149 -22.96 16.89 -6.05
C ASN A 149 -21.84 16.60 -7.06
N ASP A 150 -21.85 15.39 -7.63
CA ASP A 150 -20.87 14.91 -8.61
C ASP A 150 -20.71 15.86 -9.81
N VAL A 151 -21.81 16.45 -10.31
CA VAL A 151 -21.80 17.37 -11.47
C VAL A 151 -21.16 18.71 -11.12
N GLU A 152 -21.48 19.23 -9.92
CA GLU A 152 -20.88 20.47 -9.43
C GLU A 152 -19.37 20.29 -9.20
N ASN A 153 -18.97 19.13 -8.67
CA ASN A 153 -17.55 18.77 -8.55
C ASN A 153 -16.87 18.73 -9.92
N GLY A 154 -17.53 18.16 -10.94
CA GLY A 154 -17.03 18.18 -12.32
C GLY A 154 -16.83 19.60 -12.86
N GLN A 155 -17.77 20.50 -12.62
CA GLN A 155 -17.64 21.91 -12.97
C GLN A 155 -16.51 22.60 -12.21
N ASN A 156 -16.35 22.30 -10.93
CA ASN A 156 -15.25 22.82 -10.10
C ASN A 156 -13.89 22.34 -10.59
N LEU A 157 -13.77 21.10 -11.06
CA LEU A 157 -12.55 20.56 -11.67
C LEU A 157 -12.18 21.31 -12.95
N LEU A 158 -13.16 21.55 -13.83
CA LEU A 158 -12.95 22.33 -15.05
C LEU A 158 -12.52 23.77 -14.74
N ALA A 159 -13.16 24.41 -13.76
CA ALA A 159 -12.81 25.75 -13.32
C ALA A 159 -11.40 25.82 -12.71
N ALA A 160 -11.03 24.84 -11.88
CA ALA A 160 -9.70 24.74 -11.29
C ALA A 160 -8.60 24.59 -12.36
N TYR A 161 -8.83 23.78 -13.39
CA TYR A 161 -7.90 23.64 -14.51
C TYR A 161 -7.77 24.94 -15.32
N ALA A 162 -8.88 25.63 -15.58
CA ALA A 162 -8.85 26.94 -16.26
C ALA A 162 -8.06 27.99 -15.47
N VAL A 163 -8.17 27.98 -14.14
CA VAL A 163 -7.36 28.83 -13.26
C VAL A 163 -5.89 28.44 -13.35
N ALA A 164 -5.55 27.15 -13.17
CA ALA A 164 -4.18 26.67 -13.23
C ALA A 164 -3.48 27.01 -14.55
N SER A 165 -4.24 26.96 -15.65
CA SER A 165 -3.79 27.32 -17.00
C SER A 165 -3.37 28.79 -17.14
N ALA A 166 -3.93 29.68 -16.31
CA ALA A 166 -3.62 31.11 -16.32
C ALA A 166 -2.53 31.52 -15.31
N LEU A 167 -2.02 30.61 -14.49
CA LEU A 167 -1.03 30.92 -13.45
C LEU A 167 0.40 30.99 -14.00
N GLU A 168 1.15 31.96 -13.48
CA GLU A 168 2.61 32.03 -13.55
C GLU A 168 3.17 31.69 -12.16
N PRO A 169 3.41 30.40 -11.85
CA PRO A 169 3.88 29.99 -10.54
C PRO A 169 5.23 30.68 -10.26
N ASN A 170 5.42 31.12 -9.01
CA ASN A 170 6.59 31.91 -8.59
C ASN A 170 6.82 33.23 -9.37
N GLY A 171 5.80 33.73 -10.09
CA GLY A 171 5.93 34.94 -10.93
C GLY A 171 6.82 34.74 -12.16
N LEU A 172 7.01 33.48 -12.58
CA LEU A 172 7.79 33.11 -13.75
C LEU A 172 6.92 32.32 -14.73
N PRO A 173 7.23 32.36 -16.04
CA PRO A 173 6.57 31.51 -17.02
C PRO A 173 6.68 30.02 -16.65
N ARG A 174 5.66 29.26 -17.03
CA ARG A 174 5.64 27.80 -16.83
C ARG A 174 6.79 27.14 -17.60
N SER A 175 7.42 26.15 -16.97
CA SER A 175 8.53 25.36 -17.55
C SER A 175 8.60 23.98 -16.89
N ALA A 176 9.51 23.11 -17.36
CA ALA A 176 9.75 21.80 -16.76
C ALA A 176 10.07 21.87 -15.25
N ASP A 177 10.71 22.97 -14.80
CA ASP A 177 11.08 23.24 -13.40
C ASP A 177 10.09 24.15 -12.66
N ASN A 178 9.10 24.72 -13.36
CA ASN A 178 8.14 25.68 -12.82
C ASN A 178 6.72 25.34 -13.29
N ARG A 179 6.14 24.28 -12.71
CA ARG A 179 4.86 23.69 -13.11
C ARG A 179 3.70 24.16 -12.22
N VAL A 180 2.48 23.99 -12.70
CA VAL A 180 1.26 24.20 -11.90
C VAL A 180 0.52 22.87 -11.75
N THR A 181 0.09 22.52 -10.54
CA THR A 181 -0.65 21.26 -10.30
C THR A 181 -2.09 21.51 -9.90
N VAL A 182 -3.05 20.93 -10.62
CA VAL A 182 -4.43 20.80 -10.17
C VAL A 182 -4.52 19.60 -9.23
N LEU A 183 -4.78 19.85 -7.95
CA LEU A 183 -4.97 18.81 -6.94
C LEU A 183 -6.45 18.44 -6.83
N VAL A 184 -6.75 17.17 -7.07
CA VAL A 184 -8.12 16.62 -7.08
C VAL A 184 -8.37 15.86 -5.76
N PRO A 185 -9.13 16.40 -4.79
CA PRO A 185 -9.44 15.69 -3.56
C PRO A 185 -10.28 14.41 -3.79
N PRO A 186 -10.35 13.49 -2.81
CA PRO A 186 -11.33 12.39 -2.85
C PRO A 186 -12.74 12.89 -3.15
N GLY A 187 -13.42 12.26 -4.10
CA GLY A 187 -14.74 12.65 -4.56
C GLY A 187 -15.08 12.06 -5.93
N ARG A 188 -16.33 12.27 -6.35
CA ARG A 188 -16.81 11.93 -7.69
C ARG A 188 -17.01 13.22 -8.48
N TYR A 189 -16.58 13.21 -9.73
CA TYR A 189 -16.50 14.37 -10.61
C TYR A 189 -17.15 14.01 -11.95
N ASP A 190 -18.42 14.35 -12.12
CA ASP A 190 -19.17 14.12 -13.36
C ASP A 190 -19.06 15.32 -14.29
N LEU A 191 -18.27 15.18 -15.35
CA LEU A 191 -18.09 16.19 -16.40
C LEU A 191 -19.27 16.23 -17.38
N GLN A 192 -20.23 15.30 -17.26
CA GLN A 192 -21.32 15.11 -18.20
C GLN A 192 -20.77 14.96 -19.63
N ALA A 193 -21.31 15.72 -20.60
CA ALA A 193 -20.81 15.74 -21.98
C ALA A 193 -19.58 16.65 -22.18
N THR A 194 -19.08 17.30 -21.13
CA THR A 194 -17.90 18.17 -21.20
C THR A 194 -16.61 17.37 -21.03
N THR A 195 -15.52 17.91 -21.57
CA THR A 195 -14.20 17.30 -21.53
C THR A 195 -13.26 18.14 -20.67
N LEU A 196 -12.43 17.48 -19.86
CA LEU A 196 -11.26 18.12 -19.26
C LEU A 196 -10.14 18.16 -20.31
N ALA A 197 -9.93 19.35 -20.88
CA ALA A 197 -8.99 19.57 -21.97
C ALA A 197 -7.59 19.95 -21.45
N LEU A 198 -6.66 19.01 -21.52
CA LEU A 198 -5.26 19.16 -21.11
C LEU A 198 -4.44 19.76 -22.27
N ILE A 199 -4.63 21.05 -22.50
CA ILE A 199 -4.13 21.78 -23.68
C ILE A 199 -2.92 22.67 -23.41
N GLU A 200 -2.54 22.80 -22.14
CA GLU A 200 -1.47 23.69 -21.71
C GLU A 200 -0.25 22.91 -21.21
N GLU A 201 0.93 23.26 -21.71
CA GLU A 201 2.21 22.70 -21.24
C GLU A 201 2.42 23.00 -19.75
N PHE A 202 2.96 22.01 -19.04
CA PHE A 202 3.38 22.12 -17.65
C PHE A 202 2.24 22.33 -16.62
N VAL A 203 1.00 21.99 -16.98
CA VAL A 203 -0.15 21.93 -16.06
C VAL A 203 -0.50 20.48 -15.77
N ASP A 204 -0.26 20.06 -14.53
CA ASP A 204 -0.43 18.69 -14.09
C ASP A 204 -1.82 18.50 -13.44
N VAL A 205 -2.35 17.28 -13.49
CA VAL A 205 -3.60 16.89 -12.80
C VAL A 205 -3.30 15.69 -11.91
N VAL A 206 -3.39 15.88 -10.61
CA VAL A 206 -2.94 14.90 -9.61
C VAL A 206 -4.02 14.67 -8.57
N GLY A 207 -4.41 13.40 -8.39
CA GLY A 207 -5.26 12.99 -7.29
C GLY A 207 -4.55 13.16 -5.95
N LEU A 208 -5.26 13.75 -4.99
CA LEU A 208 -4.74 14.07 -3.67
C LEU A 208 -4.50 12.82 -2.82
N SER A 209 -5.33 11.78 -2.99
CA SER A 209 -5.10 10.46 -2.39
C SER A 209 -4.21 9.61 -3.31
N PRO A 210 -3.29 8.80 -2.76
CA PRO A 210 -2.58 7.80 -3.55
C PRO A 210 -3.48 6.63 -3.98
N ALA A 211 -4.65 6.45 -3.36
CA ALA A 211 -5.65 5.49 -3.81
C ALA A 211 -6.48 6.10 -4.94
N ARG A 212 -6.09 5.83 -6.19
CA ARG A 212 -6.71 6.40 -7.41
C ARG A 212 -8.23 6.25 -7.52
N ASP A 213 -8.81 5.25 -6.84
CA ASP A 213 -10.27 5.03 -6.84
C ASP A 213 -11.02 6.07 -5.97
N ASP A 214 -10.31 6.81 -5.10
CA ASP A 214 -10.88 7.91 -4.30
C ASP A 214 -11.22 9.13 -5.17
N GLN A 215 -10.53 9.33 -6.30
CA GLN A 215 -10.74 10.43 -7.25
C GLN A 215 -11.37 9.91 -8.53
N TYR A 216 -12.70 9.79 -8.52
CA TYR A 216 -13.45 9.21 -9.63
C TYR A 216 -13.98 10.29 -10.58
N ILE A 217 -13.32 10.43 -11.74
CA ILE A 217 -13.73 11.36 -12.80
C ILE A 217 -14.53 10.57 -13.85
N THR A 218 -15.74 11.05 -14.15
CA THR A 218 -16.62 10.43 -15.14
C THR A 218 -17.14 11.45 -16.15
N GLY A 219 -17.47 10.99 -17.34
CA GLY A 219 -18.10 11.79 -18.38
C GLY A 219 -18.61 10.92 -19.52
N THR A 220 -19.53 11.43 -20.32
CA THR A 220 -20.15 10.67 -21.42
C THR A 220 -19.38 10.81 -22.75
N SER A 221 -18.58 11.87 -22.91
CA SER A 221 -17.74 12.14 -24.09
C SER A 221 -18.50 11.96 -25.42
N GLU A 222 -19.54 12.77 -25.65
CA GLU A 222 -20.39 12.65 -26.83
C GLU A 222 -19.72 13.20 -28.09
N GLY A 223 -19.37 12.34 -29.05
CA GLY A 223 -18.95 12.77 -30.38
C GLY A 223 -17.82 11.95 -31.00
N SER A 224 -17.35 12.41 -32.15
CA SER A 224 -16.17 11.84 -32.81
C SER A 224 -14.95 12.66 -32.37
N GLY A 225 -13.90 11.98 -31.92
CA GLY A 225 -12.64 12.60 -31.49
C GLY A 225 -12.68 13.21 -30.09
N SER A 226 -13.50 12.68 -29.19
CA SER A 226 -13.71 13.20 -27.83
C SER A 226 -13.14 12.29 -26.75
N GLY A 227 -12.77 12.87 -25.61
CA GLY A 227 -12.42 12.12 -24.41
C GLY A 227 -12.99 12.73 -23.13
N VAL A 228 -13.04 11.95 -22.05
CA VAL A 228 -13.26 12.52 -20.70
C VAL A 228 -12.06 13.39 -20.33
N LEU A 229 -10.86 12.85 -20.52
CA LEU A 229 -9.61 13.60 -20.59
C LEU A 229 -9.16 13.69 -22.06
N LEU A 230 -9.10 14.91 -22.61
CA LEU A 230 -8.56 15.17 -23.94
C LEU A 230 -7.23 15.90 -23.80
N GLN A 231 -6.14 15.31 -24.26
CA GLN A 231 -4.81 15.88 -24.11
C GLN A 231 -4.22 16.26 -25.47
N THR A 232 -3.80 17.53 -25.60
CA THR A 232 -3.06 18.02 -26.77
C THR A 232 -1.70 18.61 -26.40
N ALA A 233 -1.47 18.95 -25.13
CA ALA A 233 -0.15 19.35 -24.62
C ALA A 233 0.77 18.13 -24.47
N ASP A 234 2.06 18.30 -24.75
CA ASP A 234 3.05 17.23 -24.73
C ASP A 234 3.55 16.94 -23.30
N ASP A 235 3.89 17.96 -22.52
CA ASP A 235 4.43 17.84 -21.17
C ASP A 235 3.35 18.10 -20.11
N VAL A 236 2.59 17.04 -19.80
CA VAL A 236 1.57 16.98 -18.74
C VAL A 236 1.83 15.78 -17.85
N ARG A 237 1.64 15.93 -16.53
CA ARG A 237 1.60 14.82 -15.57
C ARG A 237 0.18 14.51 -15.13
N ILE A 238 -0.23 13.25 -15.23
CA ILE A 238 -1.55 12.75 -14.81
C ILE A 238 -1.33 11.64 -13.79
N GLU A 239 -1.71 11.87 -12.52
CA GLU A 239 -1.37 10.93 -11.44
C GLU A 239 -2.53 10.64 -10.50
N ASN A 240 -2.65 9.39 -10.03
CA ASN A 240 -3.61 8.95 -9.01
C ASN A 240 -5.09 9.19 -9.36
N LEU A 241 -5.51 8.95 -10.60
CA LEU A 241 -6.90 9.17 -11.03
C LEU A 241 -7.58 7.87 -11.48
N PHE A 242 -8.87 7.76 -11.20
CA PHE A 242 -9.75 6.81 -11.87
C PHE A 242 -10.67 7.59 -12.83
N VAL A 243 -10.51 7.36 -14.12
CA VAL A 243 -11.26 8.02 -15.20
C VAL A 243 -12.13 7.01 -15.92
N GLU A 244 -13.43 7.30 -16.01
CA GLU A 244 -14.42 6.45 -16.68
C GLU A 244 -15.21 7.22 -17.75
N CYS A 245 -15.24 6.68 -18.96
CA CYS A 245 -16.16 7.14 -19.99
C CYS A 245 -17.48 6.37 -19.87
N ALA A 246 -18.46 6.95 -19.19
CA ALA A 246 -19.76 6.35 -18.86
C ALA A 246 -20.82 6.64 -19.94
N ARG A 247 -20.60 6.16 -21.16
CA ARG A 247 -21.50 6.39 -22.29
C ARG A 247 -22.49 5.23 -22.45
N GLY A 248 -23.75 5.46 -22.07
CA GLY A 248 -24.88 4.50 -22.16
C GLY A 248 -25.39 4.23 -23.58
N GLY A 249 -24.49 4.13 -24.57
CA GLY A 249 -24.78 3.78 -25.96
C GLY A 249 -24.21 4.73 -27.02
N GLY A 250 -24.06 4.21 -28.24
CA GLY A 250 -23.61 4.96 -29.43
C GLY A 250 -22.72 4.12 -30.34
N ASP A 251 -22.61 4.51 -31.60
CA ASP A 251 -21.78 3.77 -32.57
C ASP A 251 -20.29 3.98 -32.25
N VAL A 252 -19.56 2.86 -32.07
CA VAL A 252 -18.10 2.80 -32.16
C VAL A 252 -17.72 2.17 -33.50
N TYR A 253 -16.80 2.81 -34.20
CA TYR A 253 -16.39 2.42 -35.55
C TYR A 253 -15.04 1.68 -35.57
N ASN A 254 -14.49 1.37 -34.40
CA ASN A 254 -13.17 0.77 -34.19
C ASN A 254 -12.06 1.59 -34.86
N ASN A 255 -12.04 2.90 -34.60
CA ASN A 255 -11.02 3.80 -35.14
C ASN A 255 -10.59 4.87 -34.13
N SER A 256 -9.55 5.64 -34.49
CA SER A 256 -8.92 6.65 -33.62
C SER A 256 -9.77 7.89 -33.31
N MET A 257 -10.99 7.94 -33.85
CA MET A 257 -11.99 8.97 -33.58
C MET A 257 -13.11 8.49 -32.65
N ASP A 258 -13.09 7.24 -32.20
CA ASP A 258 -14.07 6.78 -31.21
C ASP A 258 -13.80 7.44 -29.83
N PRO A 259 -14.84 7.75 -29.04
CA PRO A 259 -14.68 8.30 -27.70
C PRO A 259 -13.82 7.43 -26.78
N ALA A 260 -13.08 8.07 -25.87
CA ALA A 260 -12.34 7.34 -24.84
C ALA A 260 -12.34 8.02 -23.47
N ALA A 261 -12.04 7.28 -22.40
CA ALA A 261 -11.81 7.89 -21.08
C ALA A 261 -10.56 8.78 -21.11
N TYR A 262 -9.46 8.26 -21.69
CA TYR A 262 -8.26 9.05 -21.98
C TYR A 262 -7.99 9.14 -23.48
N PHE A 263 -7.99 10.37 -23.99
CA PHE A 263 -7.86 10.69 -25.40
C PHE A 263 -6.68 11.65 -25.64
N PRO A 264 -5.44 11.14 -25.73
CA PRO A 264 -4.29 11.95 -26.10
C PRO A 264 -4.15 12.10 -27.61
N ASP A 265 -3.55 13.21 -28.04
CA ASP A 265 -2.90 13.29 -29.35
C ASP A 265 -1.72 12.32 -29.44
N GLY A 266 -1.41 11.89 -30.66
CA GLY A 266 -0.35 10.90 -30.88
C GLY A 266 1.04 11.51 -30.79
N GLY A 267 1.98 10.77 -30.22
CA GLY A 267 3.40 11.13 -30.22
C GLY A 267 3.83 12.08 -29.10
N LEU A 268 3.01 12.25 -28.06
CA LEU A 268 3.31 13.09 -26.90
C LEU A 268 4.36 12.40 -25.99
N SER A 269 5.63 12.67 -26.26
CA SER A 269 6.78 12.00 -25.65
C SER A 269 7.15 12.52 -24.25
N ASN A 270 6.77 13.75 -23.89
CA ASN A 270 7.05 14.32 -22.57
C ASN A 270 5.93 14.05 -21.54
N THR A 271 4.87 13.36 -21.97
CA THR A 271 3.74 13.02 -21.11
C THR A 271 4.14 12.00 -20.06
N VAL A 272 3.64 12.17 -18.83
CA VAL A 272 3.82 11.21 -17.74
C VAL A 272 2.47 10.87 -17.13
N VAL A 273 2.13 9.58 -17.10
CA VAL A 273 0.91 9.07 -16.48
C VAL A 273 1.27 8.03 -15.44
N ARG A 274 0.85 8.22 -14.18
CA ARG A 274 1.19 7.30 -13.07
C ARG A 274 -0.02 6.89 -12.27
N ASN A 275 -0.07 5.61 -11.87
CA ASN A 275 -1.09 5.09 -10.95
C ASN A 275 -2.53 5.48 -11.37
N CYS A 276 -2.82 5.41 -12.67
CA CYS A 276 -4.12 5.79 -13.22
C CYS A 276 -4.91 4.56 -13.69
N ARG A 277 -6.23 4.62 -13.53
CA ARG A 277 -7.15 3.64 -14.09
C ARG A 277 -8.02 4.32 -15.14
N PHE A 278 -8.07 3.73 -16.33
CA PHE A 278 -8.95 4.17 -17.41
C PHE A 278 -9.97 3.07 -17.69
N LYS A 279 -11.24 3.44 -17.78
CA LYS A 279 -12.33 2.47 -17.96
C LYS A 279 -13.37 2.98 -18.97
N GLU A 280 -13.80 2.08 -19.83
CA GLU A 280 -14.96 2.22 -20.69
C GLU A 280 -16.26 1.76 -20.02
N ASP A 281 -17.41 2.27 -20.50
CA ASP A 281 -18.71 1.71 -20.13
C ASP A 281 -18.88 0.28 -20.67
N THR A 282 -19.58 -0.52 -19.89
CA THR A 282 -19.99 -1.90 -20.14
C THR A 282 -20.84 -2.10 -21.40
N GLU A 283 -21.45 -1.04 -21.95
CA GLU A 283 -22.29 -1.11 -23.15
C GLU A 283 -21.52 -0.92 -24.48
N GLY A 284 -20.20 -0.74 -24.44
CA GLY A 284 -19.35 -0.74 -25.64
C GLY A 284 -19.41 0.53 -26.50
N GLY A 285 -19.91 1.64 -25.96
CA GLY A 285 -20.02 2.93 -26.67
C GLY A 285 -18.75 3.79 -26.68
N ALA A 286 -17.67 3.36 -26.01
CA ALA A 286 -16.40 4.08 -25.87
C ALA A 286 -15.23 3.13 -25.52
N TRP A 287 -14.00 3.66 -25.50
CA TRP A 287 -12.78 2.94 -25.11
C TRP A 287 -12.19 3.48 -23.80
N SER A 288 -11.38 2.69 -23.09
CA SER A 288 -10.64 3.21 -21.92
C SER A 288 -9.57 4.21 -22.36
N THR A 289 -8.86 3.91 -23.45
CA THR A 289 -7.87 4.82 -24.03
C THR A 289 -8.05 4.89 -25.54
N ARG A 290 -7.75 6.03 -26.16
CA ARG A 290 -7.86 6.24 -27.62
C ARG A 290 -7.16 5.14 -28.42
N LEU A 291 -7.87 4.60 -29.41
CA LEU A 291 -7.37 3.60 -30.37
C LEU A 291 -6.48 4.22 -31.45
N GLY A 292 -5.65 3.40 -32.10
CA GLY A 292 -5.03 3.76 -33.38
C GLY A 292 -4.13 5.00 -33.35
N THR A 293 -3.63 5.38 -32.17
CA THR A 293 -2.73 6.53 -31.96
C THR A 293 -1.40 6.07 -31.35
N ASP A 294 -0.40 6.95 -31.34
CA ASP A 294 0.92 6.68 -30.75
C ASP A 294 1.02 7.13 -29.29
N TYR A 295 1.22 6.20 -28.37
CA TYR A 295 1.50 6.45 -26.96
C TYR A 295 3.02 6.49 -26.73
N ALA A 296 3.60 7.68 -26.86
CA ALA A 296 5.04 7.91 -26.82
C ALA A 296 5.59 8.32 -25.43
N GLY A 297 4.72 8.65 -24.49
CA GLY A 297 5.10 9.13 -23.15
C GLY A 297 5.56 8.03 -22.18
N THR A 298 5.58 8.37 -20.90
CA THR A 298 5.88 7.44 -19.79
C THR A 298 4.60 7.07 -19.04
N TYR A 299 4.32 5.78 -18.93
CA TYR A 299 3.14 5.21 -18.28
C TYR A 299 3.59 4.22 -17.19
N GLU A 300 3.23 4.48 -15.93
CA GLU A 300 3.67 3.66 -14.80
C GLU A 300 2.47 3.25 -13.94
N ASN A 301 2.33 1.95 -13.64
CA ASN A 301 1.25 1.41 -12.81
C ASN A 301 -0.15 1.82 -13.32
N CYS A 302 -0.34 1.80 -14.65
CA CYS A 302 -1.63 2.12 -15.27
C CYS A 302 -2.47 0.87 -15.50
N VAL A 303 -3.79 0.97 -15.30
CA VAL A 303 -4.76 -0.08 -15.60
C VAL A 303 -5.73 0.40 -16.66
N ALA A 304 -5.92 -0.36 -17.74
CA ALA A 304 -6.85 -0.02 -18.81
C ALA A 304 -7.56 -1.26 -19.38
N GLY A 305 -8.58 -1.04 -20.21
CA GLY A 305 -9.44 -2.07 -20.78
C GLY A 305 -8.97 -2.60 -22.13
N LEU A 306 -9.94 -2.94 -22.98
CA LEU A 306 -9.72 -3.54 -24.29
C LEU A 306 -8.99 -2.58 -25.25
N TYR A 307 -8.04 -3.10 -26.03
CA TYR A 307 -7.24 -2.36 -27.02
C TYR A 307 -6.49 -1.13 -26.49
N ALA A 308 -6.26 -1.07 -25.18
CA ALA A 308 -5.66 0.09 -24.56
C ALA A 308 -4.21 0.35 -25.03
N PHE A 309 -3.76 1.60 -24.91
CA PHE A 309 -2.42 2.04 -25.29
C PHE A 309 -2.11 1.76 -26.77
N GLY A 310 -2.95 2.29 -27.65
CA GLY A 310 -2.70 2.31 -29.09
C GLY A 310 -3.10 1.03 -29.84
N GLY A 311 -3.97 0.19 -29.27
CA GLY A 311 -4.48 -0.99 -29.97
C GLY A 311 -5.23 -0.64 -31.26
N TRP A 312 -5.38 -1.65 -32.12
CA TRP A 312 -6.00 -1.58 -33.45
C TRP A 312 -5.27 -0.62 -34.41
N LEU A 313 -4.14 -1.10 -34.96
CA LEU A 313 -3.27 -0.38 -35.91
C LEU A 313 -2.55 0.88 -35.36
N GLY A 314 -2.55 1.11 -34.05
CA GLY A 314 -1.81 2.22 -33.43
C GLY A 314 -0.39 1.85 -33.01
N ARG A 315 0.22 2.67 -32.15
CA ARG A 315 1.61 2.50 -31.72
C ARG A 315 1.78 2.73 -30.21
N ALA A 316 2.69 1.97 -29.64
CA ALA A 316 3.14 2.10 -28.25
C ALA A 316 4.67 2.24 -28.27
N SER A 317 5.16 3.46 -28.51
CA SER A 317 6.59 3.74 -28.62
C SER A 317 7.25 4.25 -27.35
N GLY A 318 6.44 4.56 -26.32
CA GLY A 318 6.90 5.14 -25.06
C GLY A 318 7.51 4.15 -24.07
N THR A 319 7.54 4.55 -22.79
CA THR A 319 7.98 3.70 -21.69
C THR A 319 6.77 3.25 -20.86
N PHE A 320 6.64 1.96 -20.63
CA PHE A 320 5.56 1.34 -19.87
C PHE A 320 6.15 0.50 -18.73
N ARG A 321 5.73 0.75 -17.48
CA ARG A 321 6.17 -0.02 -16.31
C ARG A 321 4.99 -0.44 -15.47
N ASP A 322 4.93 -1.71 -15.10
CA ASP A 322 3.90 -2.25 -14.20
C ASP A 322 2.46 -1.97 -14.70
N CYS A 323 2.28 -1.80 -16.02
CA CYS A 323 0.98 -1.54 -16.62
C CYS A 323 0.21 -2.83 -16.88
N ARG A 324 -1.12 -2.79 -16.70
CA ARG A 324 -2.02 -3.90 -16.99
C ARG A 324 -3.14 -3.47 -17.92
N ALA A 325 -3.36 -4.23 -18.99
CA ALA A 325 -4.47 -4.00 -19.90
C ALA A 325 -5.08 -5.31 -20.41
N GLU A 326 -6.26 -5.22 -21.00
CA GLU A 326 -6.99 -6.38 -21.52
C GLU A 326 -6.53 -6.74 -22.95
N ASN A 327 -7.39 -7.38 -23.74
CA ASN A 327 -7.02 -7.98 -25.02
C ASN A 327 -6.70 -6.88 -26.06
N GLY A 328 -5.73 -7.15 -26.94
CA GLY A 328 -5.34 -6.25 -28.01
C GLY A 328 -4.62 -4.98 -27.55
N SER A 329 -4.17 -4.93 -26.30
CA SER A 329 -3.52 -3.76 -25.71
C SER A 329 -2.04 -3.62 -26.10
N PHE A 330 -1.44 -2.47 -25.78
CA PHE A 330 -0.04 -2.15 -26.11
C PHE A 330 0.23 -2.32 -27.61
N ALA A 331 -0.49 -1.54 -28.41
CA ALA A 331 -0.48 -1.61 -29.87
C ALA A 331 -0.91 -2.96 -30.47
N GLY A 332 -1.71 -3.78 -29.77
CA GLY A 332 -2.22 -5.05 -30.29
C GLY A 332 -3.16 -4.91 -31.49
N ALA A 333 -3.47 -6.03 -32.14
CA ALA A 333 -4.26 -6.10 -33.38
C ALA A 333 -3.68 -5.27 -34.54
N GLY A 334 -2.48 -5.65 -34.98
CA GLY A 334 -1.85 -5.10 -36.19
C GLY A 334 -1.08 -3.77 -36.00
N GLY A 335 -0.92 -3.29 -34.76
CA GLY A 335 -0.14 -2.09 -34.44
C GLY A 335 1.36 -2.34 -34.25
N GLU A 336 2.10 -1.34 -33.79
CA GLU A 336 3.55 -1.39 -33.53
C GLU A 336 3.87 -1.14 -32.05
N ALA A 337 4.53 -2.10 -31.40
CA ALA A 337 5.04 -1.97 -30.04
C ALA A 337 6.57 -1.84 -30.09
N SER A 338 7.06 -0.60 -30.10
CA SER A 338 8.48 -0.27 -30.29
C SER A 338 9.16 0.32 -29.06
N GLY A 339 8.39 0.58 -28.00
CA GLY A 339 8.86 1.20 -26.76
C GLY A 339 9.63 0.29 -25.81
N LEU A 340 9.79 0.75 -24.57
CA LEU A 340 10.30 -0.02 -23.44
C LEU A 340 9.14 -0.49 -22.58
N PHE A 341 9.05 -1.80 -22.33
CA PHE A 341 8.02 -2.42 -21.51
C PHE A 341 8.67 -3.24 -20.39
N GLU A 342 8.36 -2.92 -19.14
CA GLU A 342 8.87 -3.64 -17.97
C GLU A 342 7.71 -4.08 -17.08
N ARG A 343 7.63 -5.39 -16.76
CA ARG A 343 6.58 -5.97 -15.89
C ARG A 343 5.15 -5.67 -16.33
N CYS A 344 4.92 -5.51 -17.64
CA CYS A 344 3.60 -5.21 -18.18
C CYS A 344 2.80 -6.50 -18.45
N THR A 345 1.49 -6.46 -18.24
CA THR A 345 0.58 -7.60 -18.49
C THR A 345 -0.52 -7.21 -19.47
N GLY A 346 -0.62 -7.94 -20.58
CA GLY A 346 -1.68 -7.80 -21.59
C GLY A 346 -2.52 -9.08 -21.73
N GLY A 347 -3.76 -8.94 -22.19
CA GLY A 347 -4.60 -10.07 -22.60
C GLY A 347 -4.18 -10.66 -23.96
N PRO A 348 -5.03 -11.50 -24.58
CA PRO A 348 -4.83 -11.99 -25.94
C PRO A 348 -4.56 -10.89 -26.96
N ALA A 349 -3.73 -11.17 -27.96
CA ALA A 349 -3.38 -10.25 -29.04
C ALA A 349 -2.68 -8.94 -28.63
N SER A 350 -2.08 -8.87 -27.43
CA SER A 350 -1.42 -7.66 -26.92
C SER A 350 0.03 -7.53 -27.39
N PHE A 351 0.69 -6.40 -27.11
CA PHE A 351 2.09 -6.13 -27.48
C PHE A 351 2.31 -6.32 -28.99
N ALA A 352 1.54 -5.60 -29.82
CA ALA A 352 1.56 -5.78 -31.28
C ALA A 352 1.19 -7.19 -31.78
N GLY A 353 0.28 -7.88 -31.09
CA GLY A 353 -0.27 -9.15 -31.54
C GLY A 353 -1.14 -9.08 -32.80
N LEU A 354 -1.48 -10.24 -33.38
CA LEU A 354 -2.33 -10.42 -34.58
C LEU A 354 -1.88 -9.57 -35.80
N GLY A 355 -0.68 -9.84 -36.31
CA GLY A 355 -0.19 -9.17 -37.53
C GLY A 355 0.54 -7.84 -37.29
N GLY A 356 0.77 -7.48 -36.03
CA GLY A 356 1.53 -6.28 -35.65
C GLY A 356 3.05 -6.49 -35.63
N VAL A 357 3.77 -5.41 -35.31
CA VAL A 357 5.24 -5.38 -35.21
C VAL A 357 5.67 -5.14 -33.77
N ALA A 358 6.26 -6.15 -33.13
CA ALA A 358 6.89 -6.03 -31.82
C ALA A 358 8.40 -5.82 -31.99
N SER A 359 8.85 -4.57 -31.97
CA SER A 359 10.26 -4.16 -32.21
C SER A 359 10.94 -3.53 -30.99
N GLY A 360 10.19 -3.35 -29.90
CA GLY A 360 10.67 -2.71 -28.67
C GLY A 360 11.55 -3.61 -27.79
N THR A 361 11.76 -3.15 -26.56
CA THR A 361 12.41 -3.94 -25.50
C THR A 361 11.36 -4.34 -24.47
N PHE A 362 11.24 -5.64 -24.21
CA PHE A 362 10.26 -6.22 -23.30
C PHE A 362 11.00 -6.98 -22.19
N ARG A 363 10.69 -6.68 -20.93
CA ARG A 363 11.29 -7.33 -19.75
C ARG A 363 10.19 -7.77 -18.80
N ASP A 364 10.22 -9.05 -18.42
CA ASP A 364 9.27 -9.63 -17.47
C ASP A 364 7.79 -9.38 -17.85
N CYS A 365 7.51 -9.27 -19.16
CA CYS A 365 6.17 -8.98 -19.67
C CYS A 365 5.37 -10.27 -19.87
N VAL A 366 4.06 -10.20 -19.65
CA VAL A 366 3.16 -11.34 -19.80
C VAL A 366 2.07 -11.00 -20.80
N GLY A 367 1.91 -11.83 -21.83
CA GLY A 367 0.80 -11.74 -22.77
C GLY A 367 0.16 -13.10 -23.00
N ASP A 368 -1.12 -13.10 -23.34
CA ASP A 368 -1.86 -14.31 -23.67
C ASP A 368 -1.73 -14.64 -25.17
N PHE A 369 -2.55 -15.57 -25.67
CA PHE A 369 -2.46 -16.07 -27.03
C PHE A 369 -2.42 -14.97 -28.10
N ASN A 370 -1.63 -15.17 -29.16
CA ASN A 370 -1.43 -14.25 -30.29
C ASN A 370 -0.78 -12.89 -29.95
N SER A 371 -0.06 -12.75 -28.83
CA SER A 371 0.62 -11.50 -28.44
C SER A 371 2.06 -11.38 -28.98
N PHE A 372 2.72 -10.23 -28.79
CA PHE A 372 4.15 -9.98 -29.10
C PHE A 372 4.53 -10.19 -30.58
N GLY A 373 3.72 -9.72 -31.53
CA GLY A 373 4.04 -9.83 -32.97
C GLY A 373 3.63 -11.14 -33.63
N VAL A 374 2.87 -12.03 -32.96
CA VAL A 374 2.34 -13.26 -33.58
C VAL A 374 1.50 -12.95 -34.82
N SER A 375 1.70 -13.73 -35.89
CA SER A 375 1.15 -13.51 -37.24
C SER A 375 1.62 -12.21 -37.94
N GLY A 376 2.53 -11.47 -37.32
CA GLY A 376 3.19 -10.27 -37.85
C GLY A 376 4.71 -10.42 -37.75
N THR A 377 5.39 -9.46 -37.11
CA THR A 377 6.85 -9.48 -36.96
C THR A 377 7.27 -9.28 -35.51
N ALA A 378 8.11 -10.17 -34.99
CA ALA A 378 8.79 -10.00 -33.70
C ALA A 378 10.28 -9.71 -33.94
N ASP A 379 10.64 -8.43 -33.99
CA ASP A 379 12.01 -7.92 -34.25
C ASP A 379 12.68 -7.34 -32.99
N GLY A 380 11.95 -7.30 -31.88
CA GLY A 380 12.41 -6.69 -30.63
C GLY A 380 13.32 -7.58 -29.78
N PHE A 381 13.62 -7.08 -28.59
CA PHE A 381 14.36 -7.79 -27.56
C PHE A 381 13.40 -8.21 -26.44
N PHE A 382 13.30 -9.50 -26.17
CA PHE A 382 12.40 -10.05 -25.16
C PHE A 382 13.23 -10.77 -24.09
N PHE A 383 13.09 -10.34 -22.85
CA PHE A 383 13.82 -10.86 -21.70
C PHE A 383 12.82 -11.35 -20.65
N ASN A 384 12.91 -12.63 -20.28
CA ASN A 384 12.07 -13.26 -19.26
C ASN A 384 10.55 -13.07 -19.49
N CYS A 385 10.13 -12.90 -20.74
CA CYS A 385 8.73 -12.70 -21.08
C CYS A 385 7.98 -14.03 -21.12
N TRP A 386 6.68 -14.01 -20.79
CA TRP A 386 5.83 -15.20 -20.84
C TRP A 386 4.67 -15.01 -21.82
N LEU A 387 4.66 -15.83 -22.86
CA LEU A 387 3.53 -16.04 -23.74
C LEU A 387 2.70 -17.27 -23.39
N LYS A 388 1.44 -17.04 -23.02
CA LYS A 388 0.50 -18.09 -22.65
C LYS A 388 -0.35 -18.55 -23.85
N GLY A 389 -0.72 -19.82 -23.86
CA GLY A 389 -1.75 -20.39 -24.74
C GLY A 389 -1.28 -20.80 -26.15
N THR A 390 -2.21 -21.41 -26.92
CA THR A 390 -1.95 -21.89 -28.29
C THR A 390 -2.20 -20.79 -29.32
N HIS A 391 -1.38 -20.74 -30.38
CA HIS A 391 -1.46 -19.69 -31.41
C HIS A 391 -2.16 -20.17 -32.67
N TRP A 392 -2.79 -19.24 -33.40
CA TRP A 392 -3.52 -19.53 -34.64
C TRP A 392 -2.71 -19.23 -35.91
N GLY A 393 -1.46 -18.78 -35.78
CA GLY A 393 -0.60 -18.42 -36.90
C GLY A 393 0.89 -18.65 -36.62
N ASN A 394 1.71 -18.48 -37.66
CA ASN A 394 3.16 -18.59 -37.54
C ASN A 394 3.71 -17.40 -36.74
N PHE A 395 4.63 -17.69 -35.82
CA PHE A 395 5.43 -16.67 -35.17
C PHE A 395 6.80 -16.63 -35.85
N GLU A 396 7.09 -15.50 -36.52
CA GLU A 396 8.36 -15.24 -37.17
C GLU A 396 9.20 -14.30 -36.28
N LEU A 397 10.23 -14.86 -35.66
CA LEU A 397 11.18 -14.14 -34.83
C LEU A 397 12.36 -13.65 -35.67
N ALA A 398 12.47 -12.34 -35.84
CA ALA A 398 13.68 -11.67 -36.36
C ALA A 398 14.60 -11.15 -35.23
N GLY A 399 14.02 -10.89 -34.05
CA GLY A 399 14.70 -10.35 -32.88
C GLY A 399 15.32 -11.41 -31.96
N ARG A 400 15.41 -11.10 -30.66
CA ARG A 400 16.05 -11.96 -29.64
C ARG A 400 15.07 -12.33 -28.53
N LEU A 401 14.85 -13.63 -28.32
CA LEU A 401 14.23 -14.19 -27.11
C LEU A 401 15.31 -14.63 -26.13
N GLU A 402 15.29 -14.16 -24.89
CA GLU A 402 16.18 -14.61 -23.82
C GLU A 402 15.42 -14.90 -22.53
N GLY A 403 15.61 -16.09 -21.94
CA GLY A 403 14.94 -16.45 -20.67
C GLY A 403 13.42 -16.54 -20.78
N CYS A 404 12.87 -16.53 -22.00
CA CYS A 404 11.43 -16.41 -22.23
C CYS A 404 10.75 -17.77 -22.14
N ARG A 405 9.45 -17.76 -21.83
CA ARG A 405 8.57 -18.92 -21.97
C ARG A 405 7.52 -18.63 -23.03
N TRP A 406 7.41 -19.52 -24.00
CA TRP A 406 6.50 -19.43 -25.12
C TRP A 406 5.79 -20.76 -25.28
N ASP A 407 4.47 -20.79 -25.09
CA ASP A 407 3.70 -22.05 -25.09
C ASP A 407 3.33 -22.54 -26.52
N ALA A 408 4.03 -22.06 -27.56
CA ALA A 408 3.80 -22.45 -28.95
C ALA A 408 5.09 -22.40 -29.80
N PRO A 409 5.09 -22.99 -31.02
CA PRO A 409 6.27 -23.00 -31.88
C PRO A 409 6.71 -21.61 -32.35
N VAL A 410 8.03 -21.39 -32.36
CA VAL A 410 8.70 -20.20 -32.91
C VAL A 410 9.47 -20.59 -34.17
N THR A 411 9.32 -19.83 -35.25
CA THR A 411 10.18 -19.91 -36.44
C THR A 411 11.11 -18.71 -36.45
N THR A 412 12.42 -18.94 -36.47
CA THR A 412 13.39 -17.85 -36.59
C THR A 412 13.57 -17.46 -38.06
N VAL A 413 13.64 -16.16 -38.34
CA VAL A 413 13.88 -15.56 -39.66
C VAL A 413 14.92 -14.45 -39.51
N ASN A 414 15.54 -13.97 -40.60
CA ASN A 414 16.41 -12.78 -40.58
C ASN A 414 17.46 -12.72 -39.45
N SER A 415 18.06 -13.86 -39.09
CA SER A 415 19.03 -14.00 -37.99
C SER A 415 18.45 -13.92 -36.56
N GLY A 416 17.14 -14.14 -36.38
CA GLY A 416 16.51 -14.22 -35.07
C GLY A 416 17.11 -15.30 -34.17
N ILE A 417 17.21 -14.98 -32.88
CA ILE A 417 17.91 -15.79 -31.89
C ILE A 417 16.94 -16.17 -30.76
N VAL A 418 16.79 -17.46 -30.51
CA VAL A 418 16.17 -17.98 -29.30
C VAL A 418 17.29 -18.44 -28.37
N PHE A 419 17.44 -17.79 -27.22
CA PHE A 419 18.47 -18.07 -26.25
C PHE A 419 17.81 -18.42 -24.91
N ARG A 420 18.23 -19.51 -24.26
CA ARG A 420 17.77 -19.86 -22.91
C ARG A 420 16.25 -19.79 -22.69
N SER A 421 15.46 -20.14 -23.69
CA SER A 421 14.02 -19.91 -23.66
C SER A 421 13.28 -21.24 -23.84
N ILE A 422 12.11 -21.37 -23.22
CA ILE A 422 11.21 -22.52 -23.42
C ILE A 422 10.24 -22.14 -24.53
N VAL A 423 10.17 -22.94 -25.59
CA VAL A 423 9.31 -22.72 -26.75
C VAL A 423 8.57 -24.02 -27.06
N ASP A 424 7.23 -23.98 -27.08
CA ASP A 424 6.37 -25.16 -27.25
C ASP A 424 6.69 -26.28 -26.24
N GLY A 425 6.97 -25.90 -25.00
CA GLY A 425 7.39 -26.84 -23.94
C GLY A 425 8.79 -27.43 -24.14
N VAL A 426 9.52 -27.03 -25.18
CA VAL A 426 10.88 -27.46 -25.48
C VAL A 426 11.84 -26.33 -25.18
N PHE A 427 12.86 -26.58 -24.36
CA PHE A 427 13.93 -25.60 -24.21
C PHE A 427 14.66 -25.43 -25.54
N ARG A 428 14.64 -24.21 -26.08
CA ARG A 428 15.32 -23.82 -27.30
C ARG A 428 16.46 -22.87 -26.98
N ASN A 429 17.58 -23.20 -27.59
CA ASN A 429 18.76 -22.36 -27.62
C ASN A 429 19.30 -22.46 -29.04
N ASP A 430 18.66 -21.72 -29.94
CA ASP A 430 18.85 -21.70 -31.39
C ASP A 430 20.19 -21.02 -31.78
N SER A 431 21.11 -20.87 -30.82
CA SER A 431 22.53 -20.59 -31.11
C SER A 431 23.20 -21.69 -31.96
N LYS A 432 22.51 -22.79 -32.26
CA LYS A 432 22.89 -23.78 -33.28
C LYS A 432 22.07 -23.66 -34.56
N TYR A 433 22.74 -23.21 -35.62
CA TYR A 433 22.44 -23.55 -37.02
C TYR A 433 22.22 -25.06 -37.15
N GLU A 434 21.13 -25.51 -37.79
CA GLU A 434 20.83 -26.93 -37.95
C GLU A 434 21.88 -27.66 -38.81
N GLY A 435 22.29 -28.83 -38.31
CA GLY A 435 23.03 -29.83 -39.05
C GLY A 435 24.35 -30.20 -38.38
N LEU A 436 24.31 -31.13 -37.42
CA LEU A 436 25.35 -32.15 -37.23
C LEU A 436 24.91 -33.15 -36.16
N SER A 437 24.64 -34.38 -36.63
CA SER A 437 24.86 -35.58 -35.85
C SER A 437 26.32 -35.63 -35.41
N ALA A 438 26.55 -35.92 -34.12
CA ALA A 438 27.79 -36.49 -33.59
C ALA A 438 29.09 -36.05 -34.29
N ILE A 439 29.68 -34.92 -33.86
CA ILE A 439 31.13 -34.67 -33.72
C ILE A 439 31.29 -33.26 -33.12
N ALA A 440 32.16 -33.19 -32.12
CA ALA A 440 32.90 -32.02 -31.64
C ALA A 440 32.14 -30.73 -31.27
N TYR A 441 32.34 -30.33 -30.01
CA TYR A 441 32.72 -28.96 -29.64
C TYR A 441 33.25 -28.15 -30.84
N GLU A 442 32.40 -27.31 -31.43
CA GLU A 442 32.85 -26.18 -32.26
C GLU A 442 32.32 -24.89 -31.64
N ARG A 443 33.19 -23.87 -31.65
CA ARG A 443 33.05 -22.60 -30.94
C ARG A 443 31.73 -21.93 -31.31
N GLY A 444 30.84 -21.75 -30.33
CA GLY A 444 29.59 -21.02 -30.56
C GLY A 444 28.50 -21.29 -29.53
N ASP A 445 28.41 -22.52 -29.03
CA ASP A 445 27.31 -22.91 -28.14
C ASP A 445 27.52 -22.42 -26.71
N ALA A 446 26.47 -21.85 -26.13
CA ALA A 446 26.49 -21.36 -24.76
C ALA A 446 25.86 -22.34 -23.76
N PHE A 447 25.82 -23.65 -24.06
CA PHE A 447 25.23 -24.61 -23.14
C PHE A 447 25.73 -26.05 -23.30
N VAL A 448 25.55 -26.84 -22.24
CA VAL A 448 25.72 -28.30 -22.23
C VAL A 448 24.47 -28.93 -21.63
N ILE A 449 23.84 -29.86 -22.34
CA ILE A 449 22.72 -30.66 -21.82
C ILE A 449 23.29 -31.87 -21.07
N VAL A 450 22.80 -32.10 -19.86
CA VAL A 450 23.17 -33.29 -19.07
C VAL A 450 22.59 -34.55 -19.71
N GLU A 451 23.43 -35.56 -19.95
CA GLU A 451 22.96 -36.86 -20.40
C GLU A 451 22.21 -37.60 -19.29
N THR A 452 21.02 -38.12 -19.61
CA THR A 452 20.17 -38.85 -18.66
C THR A 452 20.06 -40.33 -18.97
N THR A 453 20.01 -41.14 -17.92
CA THR A 453 19.81 -42.59 -17.92
C THR A 453 18.79 -42.97 -16.84
N THR A 454 18.46 -44.26 -16.73
CA THR A 454 17.62 -44.77 -15.64
C THR A 454 18.37 -44.91 -14.30
N ASN A 455 19.68 -44.66 -14.25
CA ASN A 455 20.50 -44.77 -13.04
C ASN A 455 20.82 -43.38 -12.48
N GLU A 456 20.26 -43.07 -11.31
CA GLU A 456 20.40 -41.76 -10.67
C GLU A 456 21.86 -41.37 -10.39
N PHE A 457 22.70 -42.33 -10.01
CA PHE A 457 24.12 -42.08 -9.74
C PHE A 457 24.90 -41.80 -11.03
N ALA A 458 24.60 -42.52 -12.11
CA ALA A 458 25.17 -42.23 -13.42
C ALA A 458 24.78 -40.83 -13.90
N ASN A 459 23.51 -40.43 -13.70
CA ASN A 459 23.04 -39.08 -14.02
C ASN A 459 23.78 -38.01 -13.21
N GLY A 460 24.05 -38.26 -11.92
CA GLY A 460 24.86 -37.38 -11.08
C GLY A 460 26.29 -37.19 -11.61
N GLN A 461 26.93 -38.28 -12.05
CA GLN A 461 28.25 -38.19 -12.70
C GLN A 461 28.20 -37.42 -14.03
N ASN A 462 27.15 -37.63 -14.83
CA ASN A 462 26.93 -36.89 -16.07
C ASN A 462 26.72 -35.39 -15.81
N LEU A 463 26.04 -35.01 -14.73
CA LEU A 463 25.85 -33.61 -14.33
C LEU A 463 27.19 -32.95 -13.96
N LEU A 464 28.03 -33.62 -13.19
CA LEU A 464 29.38 -33.13 -12.86
C LEU A 464 30.23 -32.95 -14.13
N ALA A 465 30.16 -33.92 -15.05
CA ALA A 465 30.87 -33.84 -16.32
C ALA A 465 30.35 -32.70 -17.21
N ALA A 466 29.03 -32.48 -17.26
CA ALA A 466 28.41 -31.40 -18.02
C ALA A 466 28.83 -30.02 -17.49
N TYR A 467 28.92 -29.86 -16.16
CA TYR A 467 29.43 -28.63 -15.57
C TYR A 467 30.92 -28.41 -15.88
N ALA A 468 31.76 -29.44 -15.76
CA ALA A 468 33.17 -29.32 -16.15
C ALA A 468 33.35 -28.99 -17.65
N ALA A 469 32.43 -29.46 -18.49
CA ALA A 469 32.40 -29.19 -19.92
C ALA A 469 32.01 -27.73 -20.22
N VAL A 470 30.95 -27.22 -19.58
CA VAL A 470 30.39 -25.89 -19.89
C VAL A 470 31.37 -24.75 -19.53
N THR A 471 32.17 -24.91 -18.48
CA THR A 471 33.11 -23.88 -18.00
C THR A 471 34.26 -23.60 -18.98
N ASN A 472 34.48 -24.50 -19.94
CA ASN A 472 35.49 -24.35 -20.99
C ASN A 472 34.89 -23.81 -22.31
N LEU A 473 33.59 -23.47 -22.31
CA LEU A 473 32.97 -22.91 -23.50
C LEU A 473 33.42 -21.46 -23.73
N THR A 474 33.55 -21.12 -25.00
CA THR A 474 33.73 -19.75 -25.48
C THR A 474 32.62 -19.46 -26.48
N PRO A 475 31.39 -19.21 -26.00
CA PRO A 475 30.28 -18.90 -26.88
C PRO A 475 30.65 -17.68 -27.72
N HIS A 476 30.32 -17.74 -29.02
CA HIS A 476 30.76 -16.75 -30.02
C HIS A 476 32.29 -16.53 -30.13
N GLY A 477 33.11 -17.47 -29.66
CA GLY A 477 34.56 -17.35 -29.63
C GLY A 477 35.10 -16.31 -28.64
N GLN A 478 34.23 -15.83 -27.74
CA GLN A 478 34.56 -14.88 -26.69
C GLN A 478 34.58 -15.58 -25.33
N GLU A 479 35.33 -15.03 -24.39
CA GLU A 479 35.31 -15.46 -22.99
C GLU A 479 33.92 -15.20 -22.38
N LEU A 480 33.61 -15.94 -21.31
CA LEU A 480 32.34 -15.74 -20.61
C LEU A 480 32.28 -14.36 -19.96
N GLY A 481 31.12 -13.73 -20.00
CA GLY A 481 30.90 -12.37 -19.49
C GLY A 481 29.41 -12.08 -19.30
N MET A 482 29.09 -10.88 -18.78
CA MET A 482 27.71 -10.45 -18.50
C MET A 482 26.75 -10.65 -19.69
N ASP A 483 27.24 -10.42 -20.91
CA ASP A 483 26.49 -10.53 -22.17
C ASP A 483 26.75 -11.85 -22.92
N ASN A 484 27.69 -12.66 -22.43
CA ASN A 484 28.15 -13.91 -23.07
C ASN A 484 28.23 -15.03 -22.04
N ARG A 485 27.08 -15.50 -21.58
CA ARG A 485 26.95 -16.48 -20.49
C ARG A 485 26.75 -17.89 -21.02
N ALA A 486 27.19 -18.92 -20.29
CA ALA A 486 26.94 -20.33 -20.63
C ALA A 486 26.01 -21.02 -19.63
N ALA A 487 25.41 -22.17 -19.97
CA ALA A 487 24.42 -22.85 -19.13
C ALA A 487 24.57 -24.38 -19.12
N VAL A 488 24.48 -25.00 -17.94
CA VAL A 488 24.18 -26.43 -17.81
C VAL A 488 22.67 -26.60 -17.79
N LEU A 489 22.16 -27.41 -18.71
CA LEU A 489 20.73 -27.71 -18.81
C LEU A 489 20.47 -29.09 -18.24
N VAL A 490 19.61 -29.17 -17.23
CA VAL A 490 19.32 -30.38 -16.47
C VAL A 490 17.95 -30.93 -16.90
N PRO A 491 17.87 -31.99 -17.72
CA PRO A 491 16.59 -32.58 -18.11
C PRO A 491 15.80 -33.15 -16.91
N PRO A 492 14.50 -33.44 -17.05
CA PRO A 492 13.76 -34.19 -16.05
C PRO A 492 14.47 -35.49 -15.64
N GLY A 493 14.63 -35.72 -14.33
CA GLY A 493 15.35 -36.86 -13.79
C GLY A 493 15.83 -36.65 -12.37
N ARG A 494 16.41 -37.71 -11.81
CA ARG A 494 17.09 -37.70 -10.51
C ARG A 494 18.61 -37.82 -10.73
N TYR A 495 19.37 -36.97 -10.05
CA TYR A 495 20.81 -36.80 -10.20
C TYR A 495 21.48 -36.97 -8.84
N ASN A 496 21.89 -38.20 -8.53
CA ASN A 496 22.50 -38.53 -7.26
C ASN A 496 24.02 -38.36 -7.33
N LEU A 497 24.54 -37.36 -6.62
CA LEU A 497 25.98 -37.05 -6.55
C LEU A 497 26.74 -37.99 -5.59
N GLY A 498 26.06 -38.84 -4.84
CA GLY A 498 26.65 -39.67 -3.79
C GLY A 498 27.27 -38.78 -2.71
N THR A 499 28.55 -38.98 -2.43
CA THR A 499 29.32 -38.09 -1.55
C THR A 499 29.91 -36.88 -2.28
N GLY A 500 29.74 -36.77 -3.60
CA GLY A 500 30.25 -35.64 -4.39
C GLY A 500 29.43 -34.36 -4.21
N GLN A 501 30.00 -33.24 -4.66
CA GLN A 501 29.39 -31.91 -4.68
C GLN A 501 29.48 -31.33 -6.10
N LEU A 502 28.37 -30.78 -6.62
CA LEU A 502 28.40 -29.92 -7.80
C LEU A 502 28.81 -28.52 -7.35
N THR A 503 29.95 -28.01 -7.83
CA THR A 503 30.45 -26.69 -7.41
C THR A 503 30.35 -25.69 -8.55
N LEU A 504 29.49 -24.68 -8.39
CA LEU A 504 29.35 -23.55 -9.30
C LEU A 504 30.50 -22.56 -9.09
N SER A 505 31.64 -22.87 -9.73
CA SER A 505 32.91 -22.14 -9.56
C SER A 505 33.25 -21.13 -10.66
N ALA A 506 32.47 -21.04 -11.74
CA ALA A 506 32.77 -20.16 -12.87
C ALA A 506 31.70 -19.08 -12.99
N GLU A 507 32.14 -17.82 -13.13
CA GLU A 507 31.26 -16.69 -13.41
C GLU A 507 30.51 -16.91 -14.72
N TYR A 508 29.26 -16.45 -14.78
CA TYR A 508 28.41 -16.48 -15.96
C TYR A 508 28.05 -17.88 -16.46
N VAL A 509 28.22 -18.91 -15.62
CA VAL A 509 27.77 -20.28 -15.88
C VAL A 509 26.52 -20.57 -15.06
N ASP A 510 25.40 -20.72 -15.75
CA ASP A 510 24.09 -20.90 -15.15
C ASP A 510 23.73 -22.38 -15.04
N LEU A 511 22.93 -22.76 -14.04
CA LEU A 511 22.44 -24.12 -13.81
C LEU A 511 20.90 -24.10 -13.88
N VAL A 512 20.34 -24.68 -14.95
CA VAL A 512 18.93 -24.51 -15.28
C VAL A 512 18.24 -25.85 -15.48
N GLY A 513 17.18 -26.09 -14.72
CA GLY A 513 16.25 -27.18 -14.95
C GLY A 513 15.45 -26.96 -16.23
N LEU A 514 15.40 -27.99 -17.07
CA LEU A 514 14.86 -27.92 -18.43
C LEU A 514 13.31 -27.84 -18.46
N SER A 515 12.64 -28.34 -17.42
CA SER A 515 11.19 -28.17 -17.18
C SER A 515 10.94 -26.98 -16.27
N SER A 516 9.82 -26.29 -16.46
CA SER A 516 9.38 -25.25 -15.54
C SER A 516 8.84 -25.80 -14.21
N ALA A 517 8.52 -27.09 -14.14
CA ALA A 517 8.15 -27.73 -12.89
C ALA A 517 9.42 -28.20 -12.17
N ARG A 518 9.86 -27.44 -11.15
CA ARG A 518 11.11 -27.71 -10.41
C ARG A 518 11.25 -29.15 -9.90
N SER A 519 10.12 -29.81 -9.60
CA SER A 519 10.07 -31.20 -9.12
C SER A 519 10.52 -32.24 -10.15
N ASP A 520 10.55 -31.89 -11.44
CA ASP A 520 10.97 -32.78 -12.50
C ASP A 520 12.49 -33.00 -12.47
N GLN A 521 13.26 -32.03 -11.98
CA GLN A 521 14.72 -32.07 -11.87
C GLN A 521 15.15 -32.12 -10.41
N HIS A 522 15.64 -33.28 -9.97
CA HIS A 522 16.02 -33.47 -8.59
C HIS A 522 17.50 -33.82 -8.46
N ILE A 523 18.29 -32.89 -7.94
CA ILE A 523 19.71 -33.06 -7.62
C ILE A 523 19.83 -33.42 -6.14
N LEU A 524 20.47 -34.55 -5.82
CA LEU A 524 20.56 -35.05 -4.45
C LEU A 524 21.94 -35.62 -4.10
N GLY A 525 22.29 -35.65 -2.81
CA GLY A 525 23.55 -36.23 -2.33
C GLY A 525 23.73 -36.15 -0.81
N ASP A 526 24.79 -36.80 -0.30
CA ASP A 526 25.14 -36.91 1.13
C ASP A 526 26.00 -35.72 1.63
N SER A 527 26.50 -34.88 0.72
CA SER A 527 27.29 -33.67 1.02
C SER A 527 28.64 -33.86 1.74
N ASP A 528 29.34 -35.00 1.65
CA ASP A 528 30.69 -35.33 2.20
C ASP A 528 31.08 -34.84 3.62
N GLY A 529 30.17 -34.30 4.44
CA GLY A 529 30.52 -33.80 5.77
C GLY A 529 30.54 -32.28 5.91
N PHE A 530 31.51 -31.77 6.68
CA PHE A 530 31.64 -30.34 6.97
C PHE A 530 32.40 -29.61 5.86
N GLY A 531 31.96 -28.40 5.53
CA GLY A 531 32.56 -27.52 4.53
C GLY A 531 32.00 -27.73 3.12
N THR A 532 30.96 -28.53 3.00
CA THR A 532 30.45 -29.05 1.73
C THR A 532 28.92 -28.97 1.68
N GLY A 533 28.38 -29.01 0.47
CA GLY A 533 26.96 -29.17 0.20
C GLY A 533 26.70 -30.09 -0.99
N VAL A 534 25.44 -30.23 -1.37
CA VAL A 534 25.10 -30.92 -2.63
C VAL A 534 25.38 -30.01 -3.81
N LEU A 535 24.92 -28.76 -3.71
CA LEU A 535 25.28 -27.67 -4.60
C LEU A 535 26.16 -26.67 -3.84
N GLY A 536 27.45 -26.63 -4.15
CA GLY A 536 28.35 -25.57 -3.70
C GLY A 536 28.40 -24.43 -4.72
N GLN A 537 28.67 -23.21 -4.27
CA GLN A 537 28.86 -22.07 -5.17
C GLN A 537 29.99 -21.17 -4.68
N THR A 538 30.90 -20.83 -5.58
CA THR A 538 31.96 -19.86 -5.32
C THR A 538 31.96 -18.67 -6.28
N ALA A 539 31.33 -18.81 -7.45
CA ALA A 539 31.11 -17.72 -8.39
C ALA A 539 29.98 -16.80 -7.91
N ASP A 540 30.12 -15.50 -8.15
CA ASP A 540 29.16 -14.48 -7.75
C ASP A 540 27.98 -14.39 -8.71
N ASP A 541 28.25 -14.34 -10.01
CA ASP A 541 27.26 -14.17 -11.05
C ASP A 541 26.89 -15.52 -11.70
N VAL A 542 25.93 -16.20 -11.10
CA VAL A 542 25.31 -17.41 -11.62
C VAL A 542 23.79 -17.34 -11.50
N ARG A 543 23.09 -18.02 -12.40
CA ARG A 543 21.63 -18.20 -12.34
C ARG A 543 21.31 -19.66 -12.04
N ILE A 544 20.50 -19.91 -11.02
CA ILE A 544 20.05 -21.24 -10.59
C ILE A 544 18.54 -21.31 -10.69
N GLU A 545 18.00 -22.11 -11.61
CA GLU A 545 16.57 -22.05 -11.93
C GLU A 545 15.92 -23.43 -12.06
N ASN A 546 14.69 -23.57 -11.55
CA ASN A 546 13.82 -24.75 -11.73
C ASN A 546 14.39 -26.07 -11.19
N LEU A 547 14.92 -26.09 -9.97
CA LEU A 547 15.56 -27.29 -9.40
C LEU A 547 15.04 -27.62 -8.00
N VAL A 548 14.95 -28.91 -7.71
CA VAL A 548 14.98 -29.42 -6.33
C VAL A 548 16.41 -29.83 -6.00
N ILE A 549 16.96 -29.33 -4.90
CA ILE A 549 18.29 -29.66 -4.40
C ILE A 549 18.14 -30.22 -2.98
N GLU A 550 18.51 -31.48 -2.78
CA GLU A 550 18.27 -32.20 -1.52
C GLU A 550 19.57 -32.78 -0.94
N CYS A 551 19.89 -32.40 0.29
CA CYS A 551 20.88 -33.12 1.09
C CYS A 551 20.20 -34.31 1.79
N THR A 552 20.53 -35.52 1.36
CA THR A 552 19.96 -36.78 1.88
C THR A 552 20.80 -37.38 3.01
N ARG A 553 21.62 -36.56 3.67
CA ARG A 553 22.56 -37.04 4.68
C ARG A 553 21.85 -37.69 5.85
N ALA A 554 22.12 -38.97 6.08
CA ALA A 554 21.39 -39.78 7.06
C ALA A 554 22.08 -39.91 8.42
N GLY A 555 23.29 -39.36 8.58
CA GLY A 555 24.05 -39.47 9.83
C GLY A 555 25.05 -38.33 10.07
N GLY A 556 25.19 -37.96 11.34
CA GLY A 556 26.06 -36.89 11.81
C GLY A 556 25.29 -35.86 12.64
N TYR A 557 25.87 -34.69 12.82
CA TYR A 557 25.17 -33.51 13.32
C TYR A 557 25.67 -32.33 12.50
N ALA A 558 24.76 -31.52 11.95
CA ALA A 558 25.15 -30.42 11.08
C ALA A 558 26.03 -29.40 11.83
N GLY A 559 25.90 -29.27 13.15
CA GLY A 559 26.57 -28.22 13.90
C GLY A 559 25.96 -26.85 13.65
N ASP A 560 26.29 -25.89 14.52
CA ASP A 560 25.89 -24.48 14.36
C ASP A 560 27.11 -23.68 13.90
N THR A 561 27.60 -23.94 12.68
CA THR A 561 28.79 -23.29 12.12
C THR A 561 28.63 -22.98 10.63
N SER A 562 29.41 -22.05 10.09
CA SER A 562 29.47 -21.80 8.64
C SER A 562 29.97 -22.98 7.79
N ASN A 563 30.48 -24.03 8.42
CA ASN A 563 30.96 -25.24 7.74
C ASN A 563 29.95 -26.38 7.81
N SER A 564 28.74 -26.13 8.33
CA SER A 564 27.73 -27.17 8.42
C SER A 564 27.30 -27.67 7.04
N PRO A 565 27.15 -29.00 6.84
CA PRO A 565 26.61 -29.59 5.61
C PRO A 565 25.28 -28.94 5.21
N SER A 566 25.08 -28.71 3.91
CA SER A 566 23.78 -28.21 3.44
C SER A 566 23.41 -28.66 2.03
N ALA A 567 22.14 -28.52 1.64
CA ALA A 567 21.74 -28.75 0.25
C ALA A 567 22.38 -27.71 -0.67
N TYR A 568 22.31 -26.44 -0.29
CA TYR A 568 22.96 -25.32 -0.99
C TYR A 568 23.98 -24.59 -0.12
N PHE A 569 25.24 -24.63 -0.57
CA PHE A 569 26.43 -24.16 0.13
C PHE A 569 27.16 -23.06 -0.67
N PRO A 570 26.61 -21.84 -0.76
CA PRO A 570 27.28 -20.73 -1.42
C PRO A 570 28.37 -20.09 -0.54
N ASN A 571 29.28 -19.34 -1.15
CA ASN A 571 30.09 -18.33 -0.47
C ASN A 571 29.20 -17.16 -0.01
N SER A 572 29.71 -16.37 0.94
CA SER A 572 29.01 -15.21 1.49
C SER A 572 29.02 -14.03 0.53
N GLY A 573 27.93 -13.26 0.48
CA GLY A 573 27.90 -11.94 -0.17
C GLY A 573 27.83 -11.96 -1.70
N LEU A 574 27.32 -13.06 -2.28
CA LEU A 574 27.21 -13.22 -3.74
C LEU A 574 26.00 -12.42 -4.28
N SER A 575 26.21 -11.12 -4.49
CA SER A 575 25.17 -10.14 -4.86
C SER A 575 24.65 -10.27 -6.29
N ASN A 576 25.43 -10.83 -7.21
CA ASN A 576 25.00 -11.02 -8.61
C ASN A 576 24.30 -12.36 -8.84
N THR A 577 24.18 -13.19 -7.80
CA THR A 577 23.49 -14.47 -7.88
C THR A 577 22.01 -14.28 -8.06
N VAL A 578 21.41 -15.07 -8.96
CA VAL A 578 19.96 -15.14 -9.15
C VAL A 578 19.49 -16.56 -8.97
N VAL A 579 18.51 -16.77 -8.10
CA VAL A 579 17.90 -18.08 -7.86
C VAL A 579 16.39 -17.98 -8.04
N ARG A 580 15.82 -18.79 -8.93
CA ARG A 580 14.39 -18.76 -9.24
C ARG A 580 13.75 -20.12 -9.21
N ASN A 581 12.54 -20.21 -8.65
CA ASN A 581 11.72 -21.42 -8.72
C ASN A 581 12.48 -22.66 -8.21
N CYS A 582 13.29 -22.51 -7.17
CA CYS A 582 14.09 -23.59 -6.60
C CYS A 582 13.55 -24.05 -5.24
N GLU A 583 13.84 -25.30 -4.87
CA GLU A 583 13.52 -25.85 -3.56
C GLU A 583 14.76 -26.52 -2.95
N PHE A 584 15.07 -26.16 -1.71
CA PHE A 584 16.22 -26.67 -0.97
C PHE A 584 15.74 -27.53 0.19
N ARG A 585 16.17 -28.80 0.22
CA ARG A 585 15.70 -29.80 1.19
C ARG A 585 16.82 -30.39 2.03
N SER A 586 16.52 -30.59 3.30
CA SER A 586 17.30 -31.42 4.20
C SER A 586 16.41 -31.91 5.34
N ASP A 587 16.95 -32.78 6.20
CA ASP A 587 16.26 -33.24 7.41
C ASP A 587 16.32 -32.23 8.58
N GLY A 588 17.11 -31.17 8.46
CA GLY A 588 17.31 -30.15 9.49
C GLY A 588 18.01 -30.65 10.75
N VAL A 589 18.65 -31.83 10.72
CA VAL A 589 19.37 -32.44 11.85
C VAL A 589 20.78 -32.79 11.44
N ASN A 590 20.91 -33.58 10.37
CA ASN A 590 22.18 -34.01 9.82
C ASN A 590 22.73 -32.99 8.81
N ALA A 591 21.86 -32.20 8.18
CA ALA A 591 22.22 -31.10 7.28
C ALA A 591 21.19 -29.97 7.27
N TRP A 592 21.61 -28.79 6.82
CA TRP A 592 20.72 -27.64 6.60
C TRP A 592 20.24 -27.57 5.15
N SER A 593 19.10 -26.95 4.89
CA SER A 593 18.64 -26.77 3.50
C SER A 593 19.53 -25.76 2.77
N MET A 594 19.93 -24.70 3.46
CA MET A 594 20.86 -23.69 2.99
C MET A 594 21.94 -23.44 4.04
N ARG A 595 23.13 -23.00 3.60
CA ARG A 595 24.25 -22.69 4.50
C ARG A 595 23.94 -21.53 5.44
N ILE A 596 24.27 -21.70 6.72
CA ILE A 596 24.11 -20.73 7.82
C ILE A 596 25.37 -19.86 8.00
N TYR A 597 25.32 -18.83 8.86
CA TYR A 597 26.45 -17.91 9.19
C TYR A 597 27.01 -17.05 8.04
N ILE A 598 26.30 -16.97 6.92
CA ILE A 598 26.76 -16.21 5.75
C ILE A 598 25.72 -15.19 5.33
N GLU A 599 26.14 -14.25 4.49
CA GLU A 599 25.28 -13.28 3.83
C GLU A 599 24.69 -13.83 2.53
N TYR A 600 23.37 -13.69 2.37
CA TYR A 600 22.64 -13.91 1.13
C TYR A 600 22.25 -12.55 0.53
N ALA A 601 23.07 -12.07 -0.41
CA ALA A 601 22.95 -10.76 -1.05
C ALA A 601 22.30 -10.79 -2.44
N GLY A 602 22.07 -11.97 -3.02
CA GLY A 602 21.54 -12.13 -4.37
C GLY A 602 20.02 -11.88 -4.50
N THR A 603 19.49 -12.25 -5.66
CA THR A 603 18.04 -12.22 -5.94
C THR A 603 17.45 -13.62 -5.84
N TYR A 604 16.41 -13.79 -5.04
CA TYR A 604 15.73 -15.06 -4.79
C TYR A 604 14.24 -14.91 -5.04
N GLU A 605 13.70 -15.67 -5.98
CA GLU A 605 12.28 -15.57 -6.38
C GLU A 605 11.61 -16.94 -6.36
N ASN A 606 10.47 -17.05 -5.67
CA ASN A 606 9.70 -18.29 -5.58
C ASN A 606 10.58 -19.47 -5.09
N CYS A 607 11.36 -19.24 -4.03
CA CYS A 607 12.25 -20.24 -3.45
C CYS A 607 11.63 -20.87 -2.19
N LEU A 608 11.76 -22.19 -2.05
CA LEU A 608 11.33 -22.93 -0.87
C LEU A 608 12.56 -23.45 -0.12
N ALA A 609 12.61 -23.25 1.19
CA ALA A 609 13.71 -23.72 2.02
C ALA A 609 13.24 -24.15 3.42
N GLY A 610 14.08 -24.91 4.11
CA GLY A 610 13.81 -25.36 5.48
C GLY A 610 14.10 -24.28 6.53
N LYS A 611 14.22 -24.69 7.80
CA LYS A 611 14.67 -23.82 8.89
C LYS A 611 16.11 -23.33 8.68
N ARG A 612 16.44 -22.19 9.28
CA ARG A 612 17.75 -21.54 9.24
C ARG A 612 18.22 -21.16 7.83
N SER A 613 17.30 -20.84 6.95
CA SER A 613 17.61 -20.53 5.56
C SER A 613 17.86 -19.04 5.33
N PHE A 614 18.45 -18.69 4.18
CA PHE A 614 18.71 -17.30 3.77
C PHE A 614 19.43 -16.49 4.86
N GLY A 615 20.59 -16.97 5.30
CA GLY A 615 21.39 -16.30 6.33
C GLY A 615 20.91 -16.57 7.75
N GLY A 616 20.11 -17.62 7.96
CA GLY A 616 19.72 -18.06 9.31
C GLY A 616 20.94 -18.37 10.19
N TYR A 617 20.82 -18.04 11.48
CA TYR A 617 21.84 -18.18 12.53
C TYR A 617 23.18 -17.46 12.23
N HIS A 618 23.37 -16.27 12.83
CA HIS A 618 24.53 -15.38 12.66
C HIS A 618 24.83 -14.94 11.20
N GLY A 619 23.89 -15.10 10.28
CA GLY A 619 24.03 -14.63 8.89
C GLY A 619 23.33 -13.30 8.62
N VAL A 620 23.34 -12.88 7.36
CA VAL A 620 22.73 -11.64 6.88
C VAL A 620 21.84 -11.94 5.67
N ALA A 621 20.68 -11.30 5.60
CA ALA A 621 19.77 -11.34 4.46
C ALA A 621 19.63 -9.93 3.87
N SER A 622 20.55 -9.59 2.97
CA SER A 622 20.69 -8.24 2.36
C SER A 622 20.17 -8.17 0.92
N GLY A 623 19.86 -9.33 0.31
CA GLY A 623 19.41 -9.44 -1.07
C GLY A 623 17.96 -9.04 -1.34
N THR A 624 17.46 -9.43 -2.50
CA THR A 624 16.05 -9.28 -2.89
C THR A 624 15.36 -10.63 -2.81
N PHE A 625 14.26 -10.71 -2.06
CA PHE A 625 13.49 -11.92 -1.82
C PHE A 625 12.03 -11.68 -2.18
N ARG A 626 11.49 -12.49 -3.10
CA ARG A 626 10.10 -12.39 -3.55
C ARG A 626 9.44 -13.77 -3.56
N ASP A 627 8.29 -13.88 -2.93
CA ASP A 627 7.49 -15.12 -2.87
C ASP A 627 8.29 -16.31 -2.31
N CYS A 628 9.25 -16.05 -1.41
CA CYS A 628 10.08 -17.08 -0.78
C CYS A 628 9.44 -17.61 0.51
N GLU A 629 9.53 -18.92 0.74
CA GLU A 629 9.07 -19.58 1.96
C GLU A 629 10.21 -20.30 2.66
N ALA A 630 10.36 -20.07 3.96
CA ALA A 630 11.39 -20.68 4.80
C ALA A 630 10.83 -21.14 6.16
N GLY A 631 11.55 -22.03 6.83
CA GLY A 631 11.19 -22.48 8.19
C GLY A 631 11.60 -21.48 9.28
N ASP A 632 11.57 -21.94 10.54
CA ASP A 632 12.03 -21.15 11.70
C ASP A 632 13.48 -20.66 11.54
N GLU A 633 13.82 -19.57 12.24
CA GLU A 633 15.19 -19.02 12.33
C GLU A 633 15.78 -18.57 10.97
N SER A 634 14.94 -18.17 10.02
CA SER A 634 15.33 -17.84 8.65
C SER A 634 15.37 -16.33 8.39
N PHE A 635 16.04 -15.92 7.31
CA PHE A 635 16.23 -14.51 6.94
C PHE A 635 16.92 -13.71 8.07
N ALA A 636 18.11 -14.16 8.46
CA ALA A 636 18.87 -13.67 9.61
C ALA A 636 18.21 -13.98 10.98
N TYR A 637 18.99 -14.60 11.87
CA TYR A 637 18.61 -14.90 13.25
C TYR A 637 19.85 -14.85 14.16
N TYR A 638 19.67 -14.45 15.41
CA TYR A 638 20.66 -14.37 16.49
C TYR A 638 21.48 -13.06 16.54
N TYR A 639 22.41 -12.92 17.49
CA TYR A 639 23.16 -11.68 17.69
C TYR A 639 24.04 -11.29 16.49
N ASN A 640 24.13 -9.99 16.22
CA ASN A 640 24.87 -9.39 15.09
C ASN A 640 24.39 -9.87 13.70
N CYS A 641 23.14 -10.33 13.60
CA CYS A 641 22.51 -10.66 12.32
C CYS A 641 21.71 -9.45 11.80
N GLU A 642 21.46 -9.41 10.50
CA GLU A 642 20.67 -8.33 9.90
C GLU A 642 19.83 -8.82 8.72
N ALA A 643 18.55 -8.46 8.72
CA ALA A 643 17.65 -8.55 7.57
C ALA A 643 17.47 -7.15 6.97
N SER A 644 18.39 -6.78 6.07
CA SER A 644 18.49 -5.44 5.44
C SER A 644 17.98 -5.38 4.01
N GLY A 645 17.61 -6.53 3.43
CA GLY A 645 17.18 -6.63 2.05
C GLY A 645 15.78 -6.11 1.73
N VAL A 646 15.31 -6.47 0.54
CA VAL A 646 13.92 -6.22 0.08
C VAL A 646 13.16 -7.54 0.14
N PHE A 647 12.06 -7.57 0.87
CA PHE A 647 11.23 -8.75 1.10
C PHE A 647 9.79 -8.46 0.66
N ASP A 648 9.30 -9.25 -0.30
CA ASP A 648 7.96 -9.11 -0.87
C ASP A 648 7.22 -10.45 -0.86
N ARG A 649 6.11 -10.53 -0.12
CA ARG A 649 5.31 -11.75 0.06
C ARG A 649 6.08 -12.96 0.59
N CYS A 650 7.15 -12.72 1.36
CA CYS A 650 7.92 -13.78 1.99
C CYS A 650 7.23 -14.36 3.23
N ARG A 651 7.38 -15.67 3.44
CA ARG A 651 6.85 -16.40 4.60
C ARG A 651 7.99 -17.08 5.36
N ALA A 652 8.00 -16.94 6.67
CA ALA A 652 8.97 -17.61 7.53
C ALA A 652 8.31 -18.16 8.80
N GLY A 653 9.02 -19.06 9.49
CA GLY A 653 8.62 -19.54 10.80
C GLY A 653 8.90 -18.53 11.91
N ASN A 654 9.07 -19.03 13.13
CA ASN A 654 9.41 -18.25 14.30
C ASN A 654 10.86 -17.75 14.26
N ASN A 655 11.17 -16.73 15.06
CA ASN A 655 12.51 -16.15 15.20
C ASN A 655 13.16 -15.77 13.85
N SER A 656 12.39 -15.21 12.92
CA SER A 656 12.84 -14.93 11.55
C SER A 656 12.91 -13.42 11.28
N PHE A 657 13.53 -13.05 10.16
CA PHE A 657 13.70 -11.65 9.74
C PHE A 657 14.46 -10.82 10.78
N GLY A 658 15.72 -11.15 11.02
CA GLY A 658 16.61 -10.37 11.90
C GLY A 658 16.32 -10.51 13.40
N SER A 659 15.64 -11.58 13.83
CA SER A 659 15.36 -11.84 15.25
C SER A 659 16.64 -11.89 16.10
N ARG A 660 16.64 -11.22 17.28
CA ARG A 660 17.80 -10.91 18.15
C ARG A 660 18.91 -10.07 17.50
N GLY A 661 18.70 -9.61 16.28
CA GLY A 661 19.57 -8.72 15.53
C GLY A 661 18.78 -7.51 15.03
N VAL A 662 18.94 -7.17 13.76
CA VAL A 662 18.31 -5.98 13.16
C VAL A 662 17.43 -6.36 11.98
N ALA A 663 16.21 -5.83 11.92
CA ALA A 663 15.34 -5.80 10.75
C ALA A 663 15.26 -4.37 10.21
N SER A 664 16.17 -4.05 9.29
CA SER A 664 16.37 -2.71 8.70
C SER A 664 15.87 -2.60 7.25
N GLY A 665 15.52 -3.72 6.63
CA GLY A 665 15.09 -3.79 5.24
C GLY A 665 13.71 -3.21 4.94
N ARG A 666 13.25 -3.46 3.71
CA ARG A 666 11.88 -3.17 3.27
C ARG A 666 11.07 -4.46 3.22
N PHE A 667 9.98 -4.51 3.97
CA PHE A 667 9.11 -5.67 4.09
C PHE A 667 7.70 -5.32 3.61
N THR A 668 7.16 -6.10 2.67
CA THR A 668 5.82 -5.89 2.11
C THR A 668 5.09 -7.23 2.04
N ASP A 669 3.92 -7.29 2.67
CA ASP A 669 3.06 -8.49 2.70
C ASP A 669 3.78 -9.75 3.27
N CYS A 670 4.76 -9.54 4.15
CA CYS A 670 5.53 -10.61 4.79
C CYS A 670 4.81 -11.21 6.01
N VAL A 671 4.96 -12.52 6.20
CA VAL A 671 4.36 -13.25 7.33
C VAL A 671 5.42 -14.04 8.08
N ALA A 672 5.44 -13.93 9.41
CA ALA A 672 6.36 -14.66 10.28
C ALA A 672 5.69 -15.16 11.56
N GLY A 673 6.37 -16.05 12.28
CA GLY A 673 5.95 -16.55 13.58
C GLY A 673 6.27 -15.59 14.75
N TYR A 674 6.39 -16.13 15.96
CA TYR A 674 6.78 -15.34 17.15
C TYR A 674 8.23 -14.83 17.07
N SER A 675 8.55 -13.79 17.82
CA SER A 675 9.89 -13.18 17.96
C SER A 675 10.54 -12.78 16.64
N SER A 676 9.76 -12.33 15.65
CA SER A 676 10.27 -12.04 14.29
C SER A 676 10.39 -10.55 14.01
N PHE A 677 11.02 -10.18 12.89
CA PHE A 677 11.25 -8.78 12.49
C PHE A 677 12.02 -8.00 13.57
N GLY A 678 13.24 -8.42 13.89
CA GLY A 678 14.00 -7.81 14.99
C GLY A 678 13.46 -8.16 16.38
N GLY A 679 12.55 -9.14 16.50
CA GLY A 679 12.00 -9.58 17.78
C GLY A 679 13.03 -10.26 18.70
N ASP A 680 12.64 -10.52 19.95
CA ASP A 680 13.49 -10.99 21.06
C ASP A 680 14.66 -10.04 21.39
N ASN A 681 14.31 -8.79 21.69
CA ASN A 681 15.22 -7.70 22.08
C ASN A 681 16.19 -7.27 20.96
N GLY A 682 15.80 -7.47 19.70
CA GLY A 682 16.47 -6.87 18.55
C GLY A 682 15.87 -5.51 18.17
N GLU A 683 16.24 -5.04 16.98
CA GLU A 683 15.81 -3.74 16.46
C GLU A 683 14.98 -3.90 15.18
N ALA A 684 13.84 -3.21 15.11
CA ALA A 684 13.04 -3.03 13.90
C ALA A 684 13.14 -1.56 13.45
N THR A 685 14.04 -1.30 12.50
CA THR A 685 14.38 0.04 12.00
C THR A 685 13.93 0.25 10.54
N GLY A 686 13.50 -0.82 9.87
CA GLY A 686 13.13 -0.81 8.46
C GLY A 686 11.75 -0.21 8.15
N THR A 687 11.27 -0.49 6.93
CA THR A 687 9.91 -0.14 6.49
C THR A 687 9.07 -1.38 6.35
N PHE A 688 7.94 -1.42 7.03
CA PHE A 688 7.03 -2.57 7.08
C PHE A 688 5.65 -2.15 6.59
N SER A 689 5.08 -2.90 5.65
CA SER A 689 3.75 -2.64 5.11
C SER A 689 2.96 -3.93 4.99
N ARG A 690 1.82 -4.00 5.68
CA ARG A 690 0.93 -5.18 5.73
C ARG A 690 1.64 -6.45 6.17
N CYS A 691 2.55 -6.32 7.14
CA CYS A 691 3.29 -7.45 7.70
C CYS A 691 2.57 -8.04 8.91
N THR A 692 2.62 -9.37 9.04
CA THR A 692 1.99 -10.10 10.15
C THR A 692 3.01 -10.95 10.89
N ALA A 693 3.02 -10.85 12.22
CA ALA A 693 3.91 -11.62 13.08
C ALA A 693 3.22 -12.12 14.36
N GLY A 694 3.87 -13.04 15.07
CA GLY A 694 3.43 -13.48 16.40
C GLY A 694 3.81 -12.52 17.52
N HIS A 695 3.77 -13.02 18.77
CA HIS A 695 4.23 -12.29 19.97
C HIS A 695 5.72 -11.92 19.90
N TRP A 696 6.15 -10.93 20.67
CA TRP A 696 7.54 -10.47 20.78
C TRP A 696 8.18 -10.00 19.46
N SER A 697 7.39 -9.51 18.50
CA SER A 697 7.88 -9.17 17.16
C SER A 697 8.08 -7.67 16.96
N PHE A 698 8.72 -7.26 15.86
CA PHE A 698 8.95 -5.85 15.51
C PHE A 698 9.73 -5.10 16.60
N GLY A 699 10.95 -5.56 16.92
CA GLY A 699 11.72 -5.02 18.05
C GLY A 699 11.13 -5.36 19.42
N GLY A 700 10.15 -6.27 19.47
CA GLY A 700 9.54 -6.79 20.70
C GLY A 700 10.50 -7.67 21.50
N GLY A 701 10.29 -7.80 22.80
CA GLY A 701 11.25 -8.45 23.69
C GLY A 701 10.69 -8.80 25.06
N SER A 702 11.46 -9.59 25.81
CA SER A 702 11.14 -9.96 27.19
C SER A 702 11.88 -9.12 28.23
N ILE A 703 12.94 -8.42 27.83
CA ILE A 703 13.82 -7.57 28.66
C ILE A 703 14.28 -6.34 27.87
N GLY A 704 14.40 -5.19 28.55
CA GLY A 704 14.33 -3.83 27.97
C GLY A 704 15.46 -3.31 27.06
N ASP A 705 15.80 -4.04 26.00
CA ASP A 705 16.76 -3.58 24.98
C ASP A 705 16.17 -3.56 23.55
N GLY A 706 14.92 -4.00 23.38
CA GLY A 706 14.26 -3.99 22.08
C GLY A 706 13.96 -2.58 21.56
N LYS A 707 13.98 -2.39 20.24
CA LYS A 707 13.66 -1.09 19.63
C LYS A 707 12.80 -1.19 18.39
N ALA A 708 11.68 -0.49 18.37
CA ALA A 708 10.87 -0.26 17.18
C ALA A 708 10.95 1.22 16.77
N SER A 709 11.78 1.51 15.77
CA SER A 709 12.06 2.88 15.30
C SER A 709 11.88 3.09 13.80
N GLY A 710 11.48 2.04 13.08
CA GLY A 710 11.16 2.11 11.66
C GLY A 710 9.79 2.73 11.35
N ARG A 711 9.33 2.53 10.11
CA ARG A 711 7.98 2.88 9.65
C ARG A 711 7.14 1.62 9.53
N PHE A 712 5.98 1.60 10.17
CA PHE A 712 5.07 0.46 10.20
C PHE A 712 3.69 0.93 9.72
N ALA A 713 3.18 0.32 8.65
CA ALA A 713 1.86 0.59 8.11
C ALA A 713 1.04 -0.70 8.01
N ASP A 714 -0.16 -0.71 8.57
CA ASP A 714 -1.11 -1.81 8.52
C ASP A 714 -0.52 -3.15 9.01
N CYS A 715 0.39 -3.10 9.99
CA CYS A 715 1.08 -4.27 10.53
C CYS A 715 0.34 -4.87 11.74
N THR A 716 0.32 -6.19 11.85
CA THR A 716 -0.33 -6.91 12.96
C THR A 716 0.65 -7.80 13.71
N ALA A 717 0.63 -7.75 15.03
CA ALA A 717 1.46 -8.58 15.90
C ALA A 717 0.73 -9.06 17.16
N GLY A 718 1.33 -10.03 17.87
CA GLY A 718 0.86 -10.45 19.19
C GLY A 718 1.35 -9.54 20.32
N ASN A 719 1.14 -9.95 21.57
CA ASN A 719 1.67 -9.33 22.79
C ASN A 719 3.19 -9.05 22.72
N PHE A 720 3.65 -8.06 23.48
CA PHE A 720 5.05 -7.67 23.65
C PHE A 720 5.75 -7.23 22.35
N SER A 721 5.00 -6.66 21.40
CA SER A 721 5.51 -6.31 20.06
C SER A 721 5.68 -4.80 19.87
N PHE A 722 6.34 -4.40 18.79
CA PHE A 722 6.60 -2.98 18.46
C PHE A 722 7.35 -2.27 19.60
N GLY A 723 8.50 -2.82 20.00
CA GLY A 723 9.25 -2.37 21.17
C GLY A 723 8.51 -2.71 22.46
N GLY A 724 8.46 -3.99 22.85
CA GLY A 724 7.66 -4.49 23.99
C GLY A 724 8.18 -4.14 25.39
N ARG A 725 8.28 -5.14 26.27
CA ARG A 725 8.65 -4.97 27.69
C ARG A 725 10.03 -4.34 27.86
N GLY A 726 10.07 -3.19 28.53
CA GLY A 726 11.24 -2.36 28.83
C GLY A 726 11.87 -1.68 27.61
N SER A 727 11.20 -1.72 26.46
CA SER A 727 11.78 -1.40 25.15
C SER A 727 11.33 -0.01 24.64
N GLU A 728 11.92 0.45 23.54
CA GLU A 728 11.63 1.77 22.92
C GLU A 728 10.74 1.62 21.69
N ALA A 729 9.64 2.37 21.64
CA ALA A 729 8.81 2.58 20.46
C ALA A 729 8.87 4.05 20.03
N SER A 730 9.76 4.35 19.07
CA SER A 730 10.06 5.71 18.59
C SER A 730 9.83 5.92 17.10
N GLY A 731 9.34 4.89 16.41
CA GLY A 731 9.06 4.91 14.98
C GLY A 731 7.77 5.62 14.59
N GLU A 732 7.36 5.38 13.34
CA GLU A 732 6.09 5.83 12.79
C GLU A 732 5.17 4.61 12.64
N PHE A 733 4.01 4.63 13.30
CA PHE A 733 3.06 3.53 13.35
C PHE A 733 1.70 4.01 12.83
N ILE A 734 1.21 3.40 11.76
CA ILE A 734 -0.04 3.77 11.09
C ILE A 734 -0.91 2.51 10.97
N HIS A 735 -2.07 2.53 11.62
CA HIS A 735 -3.05 1.41 11.64
C HIS A 735 -2.45 0.08 12.10
N CYS A 736 -1.48 0.13 13.02
CA CYS A 736 -0.86 -1.08 13.58
C CYS A 736 -1.72 -1.68 14.71
N ILE A 737 -1.78 -3.00 14.76
CA ILE A 737 -2.53 -3.75 15.78
C ILE A 737 -1.58 -4.65 16.55
N ALA A 738 -1.63 -4.60 17.88
CA ALA A 738 -0.85 -5.46 18.75
C ALA A 738 -1.63 -5.88 20.01
N GLY A 739 -1.16 -6.95 20.64
CA GLY A 739 -1.67 -7.40 21.94
C GLY A 739 -1.04 -6.64 23.12
N ASP A 740 -1.15 -7.21 24.32
CA ASP A 740 -0.71 -6.57 25.57
C ASP A 740 0.80 -6.23 25.59
N ASN A 741 1.18 -5.21 26.34
CA ASN A 741 2.55 -4.75 26.59
C ASN A 741 3.33 -4.43 25.30
N SER A 742 2.63 -3.85 24.32
CA SER A 742 3.20 -3.48 23.01
C SER A 742 3.37 -1.97 22.87
N PHE A 743 4.04 -1.51 21.81
CA PHE A 743 4.25 -0.08 21.54
C PHE A 743 4.98 0.65 22.69
N GLY A 744 6.08 0.08 23.19
CA GLY A 744 6.83 0.59 24.33
C GLY A 744 6.14 0.31 25.65
N GLY A 745 5.72 -0.92 25.96
CA GLY A 745 4.89 -1.23 27.15
C GLY A 745 5.56 -2.10 28.22
N GLY A 746 5.47 -1.73 29.51
CA GLY A 746 5.95 -2.46 30.70
C GLY A 746 7.43 -2.24 31.07
N ASP A 747 7.78 -2.20 32.38
CA ASP A 747 9.14 -2.10 32.93
C ASP A 747 10.00 -0.87 32.49
N GLY A 748 9.53 0.38 32.66
CA GLY A 748 10.30 1.59 32.32
C GLY A 748 10.51 1.94 30.82
N PRO A 749 9.57 1.62 29.91
CA PRO A 749 9.74 1.78 28.46
C PRO A 749 9.52 3.23 27.98
N VAL A 750 9.78 3.49 26.71
CA VAL A 750 9.54 4.81 26.09
C VAL A 750 8.70 4.66 24.82
N ALA A 751 7.51 5.27 24.81
CA ALA A 751 6.69 5.46 23.64
C ALA A 751 6.78 6.94 23.19
N SER A 752 7.71 7.22 22.27
CA SER A 752 8.07 8.57 21.81
C SER A 752 7.80 8.81 20.32
N GLY A 753 7.32 7.80 19.61
CA GLY A 753 7.07 7.85 18.17
C GLY A 753 5.81 8.63 17.74
N TYR A 754 5.47 8.47 16.47
CA TYR A 754 4.21 8.92 15.88
C TYR A 754 3.27 7.73 15.72
N PHE A 755 2.09 7.79 16.32
CA PHE A 755 1.10 6.72 16.32
C PHE A 755 -0.23 7.25 15.77
N GLN A 756 -0.76 6.62 14.73
CA GLN A 756 -2.02 7.00 14.09
C GLN A 756 -2.89 5.75 13.91
N GLY A 757 -4.07 5.75 14.52
CA GLY A 757 -5.04 4.67 14.42
C GLY A 757 -4.52 3.32 14.94
N CYS A 758 -3.58 3.32 15.89
CA CYS A 758 -3.01 2.10 16.46
C CYS A 758 -3.92 1.49 17.54
N TYR A 759 -4.00 0.16 17.58
CA TYR A 759 -4.74 -0.58 18.59
C TYR A 759 -3.79 -1.47 19.41
N GLY A 760 -3.76 -1.26 20.72
CA GLY A 760 -2.99 -2.06 21.68
C GLY A 760 -3.88 -2.68 22.76
N GLY A 761 -3.45 -3.83 23.28
CA GLY A 761 -4.03 -4.45 24.48
C GLY A 761 -3.67 -3.72 25.77
N ASP A 762 -3.63 -4.45 26.88
CA ASP A 762 -3.27 -3.90 28.19
C ASP A 762 -1.80 -3.49 28.25
N GLY A 763 -1.47 -2.41 28.95
CA GLY A 763 -0.11 -1.96 29.18
C GLY A 763 0.62 -1.47 27.93
N CYS A 764 -0.09 -0.90 26.95
CA CYS A 764 0.54 -0.40 25.72
C CYS A 764 0.96 1.08 25.83
N PHE A 765 1.77 1.56 24.89
CA PHE A 765 2.10 2.99 24.77
C PHE A 765 2.76 3.60 26.03
N GLY A 766 3.80 2.99 26.58
CA GLY A 766 4.58 3.58 27.67
C GLY A 766 4.22 3.12 29.08
N PHE A 767 3.47 2.02 29.27
CA PHE A 767 3.13 1.49 30.60
C PHE A 767 4.36 1.31 31.51
N GLU A 768 4.29 1.78 32.75
CA GLU A 768 5.42 1.85 33.70
C GLU A 768 6.62 2.66 33.22
N GLY A 769 6.47 3.46 32.18
CA GLY A 769 7.51 4.32 31.62
C GLY A 769 6.96 5.66 31.11
N VAL A 770 7.42 6.09 29.93
CA VAL A 770 7.13 7.43 29.40
C VAL A 770 6.36 7.34 28.09
N ALA A 771 5.17 7.94 28.07
CA ALA A 771 4.46 8.28 26.84
C ALA A 771 4.75 9.75 26.47
N SER A 772 5.63 9.97 25.49
CA SER A 772 6.09 11.30 25.05
C SER A 772 5.86 11.58 23.56
N GLY A 773 5.33 10.60 22.83
CA GLY A 773 5.06 10.70 21.39
C GLY A 773 3.83 11.52 21.01
N VAL A 774 3.45 11.40 19.74
CA VAL A 774 2.20 11.93 19.18
C VAL A 774 1.28 10.76 18.90
N PHE A 775 0.07 10.79 19.47
CA PHE A 775 -0.93 9.73 19.37
C PHE A 775 -2.21 10.32 18.80
N ILE A 776 -2.72 9.73 17.73
CA ILE A 776 -3.92 10.17 17.02
C ILE A 776 -4.82 8.95 16.82
N ASP A 777 -6.05 9.01 17.31
CA ASP A 777 -7.06 7.94 17.18
C ASP A 777 -6.56 6.57 17.69
N CYS A 778 -5.68 6.56 18.70
CA CYS A 778 -5.12 5.33 19.26
C CYS A 778 -5.99 4.76 20.39
N VAL A 779 -6.03 3.44 20.50
CA VAL A 779 -6.77 2.72 21.54
C VAL A 779 -5.83 1.83 22.34
N GLY A 780 -5.89 1.92 23.67
CA GLY A 780 -5.11 1.08 24.59
C GLY A 780 -5.97 0.53 25.73
N GLY A 781 -5.59 -0.64 26.23
CA GLY A 781 -6.21 -1.29 27.40
C GLY A 781 -5.67 -0.78 28.74
N HIS A 782 -5.84 -1.57 29.80
CA HIS A 782 -5.45 -1.29 31.18
C HIS A 782 -4.08 -0.61 31.31
N MET A 783 -3.97 0.52 32.01
CA MET A 783 -2.72 1.24 32.28
C MET A 783 -1.89 1.68 31.05
N SER A 784 -2.49 1.73 29.87
CA SER A 784 -1.80 2.22 28.68
C SER A 784 -1.45 3.71 28.76
N PHE A 785 -0.64 4.20 27.81
CA PHE A 785 -0.32 5.63 27.64
C PHE A 785 0.40 6.26 28.85
N GLY A 786 1.41 5.56 29.38
CA GLY A 786 2.20 6.05 30.52
C GLY A 786 1.60 5.77 31.89
N GLY A 787 0.57 4.92 31.99
CA GLY A 787 -0.02 4.49 33.26
C GLY A 787 0.94 3.61 34.08
N VAL A 788 0.67 3.48 35.38
CA VAL A 788 1.42 2.64 36.32
C VAL A 788 0.48 1.87 37.26
N ASP A 789 0.90 0.70 37.71
CA ASP A 789 0.13 -0.09 38.67
C ASP A 789 0.25 0.42 40.12
N ASP A 790 1.33 1.11 40.47
CA ASP A 790 1.56 1.64 41.83
C ASP A 790 1.02 3.09 41.97
N PRO A 791 -0.06 3.32 42.74
CA PRO A 791 -0.59 4.67 42.97
C PRO A 791 0.38 5.60 43.75
N GLY A 792 1.47 5.06 44.31
CA GLY A 792 2.55 5.84 44.94
C GLY A 792 3.66 6.28 43.98
N SER A 793 3.70 5.75 42.75
CA SER A 793 4.63 6.12 41.69
C SER A 793 3.90 6.97 40.65
N MET A 794 4.48 8.08 40.21
CA MET A 794 3.87 8.91 39.16
C MET A 794 4.84 9.04 38.00
N ASN A 795 4.63 8.21 36.98
CA ASN A 795 5.28 8.42 35.70
C ASN A 795 4.64 9.57 34.95
N VAL A 796 5.45 10.26 34.16
CA VAL A 796 5.04 11.49 33.46
C VAL A 796 4.74 11.16 32.00
N SER A 797 3.45 11.20 31.67
CA SER A 797 2.95 11.23 30.30
C SER A 797 3.04 12.66 29.77
N SER A 798 4.00 12.90 28.87
CA SER A 798 4.34 14.22 28.31
C SER A 798 3.96 14.37 26.83
N GLY A 799 3.36 13.32 26.24
CA GLY A 799 2.99 13.26 24.84
C GLY A 799 1.82 14.16 24.45
N THR A 800 1.47 14.08 23.17
CA THR A 800 0.30 14.76 22.61
C THR A 800 -0.71 13.72 22.13
N PHE A 801 -1.93 13.76 22.66
CA PHE A 801 -3.00 12.80 22.42
C PHE A 801 -4.19 13.50 21.75
N TYR A 802 -4.63 12.97 20.61
CA TYR A 802 -5.80 13.41 19.87
C TYR A 802 -6.76 12.23 19.71
N ASN A 803 -7.98 12.36 20.22
CA ASN A 803 -9.04 11.35 20.11
C ASN A 803 -8.64 9.95 20.63
N CYS A 804 -7.63 9.85 21.48
CA CYS A 804 -7.20 8.57 22.03
C CYS A 804 -8.22 8.03 23.06
N TRP A 805 -8.33 6.71 23.11
CA TRP A 805 -9.22 6.01 24.04
C TRP A 805 -8.44 5.02 24.92
N LEU A 806 -8.50 5.23 26.23
CA LEU A 806 -8.20 4.19 27.22
C LEU A 806 -9.47 3.39 27.52
N ASN A 807 -9.49 2.15 27.07
CA ASN A 807 -10.61 1.24 27.28
C ASN A 807 -10.46 0.45 28.60
N SER A 808 -10.25 1.16 29.71
CA SER A 808 -10.11 0.57 31.05
C SER A 808 -10.36 1.59 32.15
N GLU A 809 -11.01 1.14 33.23
CA GLU A 809 -11.38 1.96 34.41
C GLU A 809 -10.18 2.34 35.29
N SER A 810 -9.00 1.75 35.08
CA SER A 810 -7.83 2.01 35.90
C SER A 810 -6.68 2.59 35.09
N TRP A 811 -6.32 3.80 35.50
CA TRP A 811 -5.11 4.50 35.08
C TRP A 811 -4.56 5.28 36.26
N ASN A 812 -3.30 5.05 36.60
CA ASN A 812 -2.58 5.91 37.53
C ASN A 812 -1.37 6.48 36.80
N GLY A 813 -1.36 7.77 36.52
CA GLY A 813 -0.27 8.42 35.81
C GLY A 813 -0.33 9.94 35.98
N GLY A 814 0.79 10.61 35.77
CA GLY A 814 0.87 12.06 35.74
C GLY A 814 0.83 12.58 34.31
N LEU A 815 -0.12 13.43 33.96
CA LEU A 815 -0.16 14.11 32.68
C LEU A 815 0.55 15.46 32.78
N ALA A 816 1.62 15.65 32.00
CA ALA A 816 2.25 16.96 31.73
C ALA A 816 2.08 17.40 30.26
N GLY A 817 1.58 16.50 29.40
CA GLY A 817 1.40 16.72 27.97
C GLY A 817 0.08 17.36 27.58
N LYS A 818 -0.37 17.08 26.35
CA LYS A 818 -1.61 17.63 25.76
C LYS A 818 -2.61 16.53 25.42
N MET A 819 -3.86 16.67 25.84
CA MET A 819 -4.98 15.80 25.49
C MET A 819 -6.10 16.61 24.82
N VAL A 820 -6.62 16.13 23.69
CA VAL A 820 -7.74 16.74 22.96
C VAL A 820 -8.69 15.65 22.46
N GLY A 821 -9.98 15.75 22.77
CA GLY A 821 -10.97 14.78 22.27
C GLY A 821 -10.84 13.37 22.87
N CYS A 822 -10.07 13.19 23.94
CA CYS A 822 -9.74 11.87 24.47
C CYS A 822 -10.85 11.32 25.38
N ARG A 823 -10.97 9.98 25.44
CA ARG A 823 -11.80 9.27 26.42
C ARG A 823 -10.92 8.46 27.37
N TRP A 824 -10.95 8.79 28.66
CA TRP A 824 -10.21 8.11 29.71
C TRP A 824 -11.17 7.56 30.74
N ALA A 825 -11.09 6.28 31.09
CA ALA A 825 -11.96 5.72 32.10
C ALA A 825 -11.38 5.76 33.53
N GLY A 826 -10.06 5.96 33.70
CA GLY A 826 -9.40 6.11 35.02
C GLY A 826 -9.25 7.56 35.52
N ASP A 827 -8.76 7.69 36.75
CA ASP A 827 -8.34 8.97 37.33
C ASP A 827 -7.20 9.59 36.52
N VAL A 828 -7.08 10.92 36.48
CA VAL A 828 -5.98 11.63 35.79
C VAL A 828 -5.34 12.63 36.74
N TYR A 829 -4.05 12.44 37.04
CA TYR A 829 -3.26 13.39 37.82
C TYR A 829 -2.62 14.41 36.90
N ILE A 830 -3.00 15.67 37.04
CA ILE A 830 -2.48 16.77 36.24
C ILE A 830 -1.17 17.25 36.88
N LEU A 831 -0.15 17.49 36.07
CA LEU A 831 1.14 18.08 36.44
C LEU A 831 1.33 19.46 35.79
N ASP A 832 2.42 20.15 36.14
CA ASP A 832 2.75 21.46 35.56
C ASP A 832 2.89 21.40 34.03
N GLY A 833 2.28 22.36 33.33
CA GLY A 833 2.30 22.50 31.88
C GLY A 833 1.19 21.75 31.13
N ALA A 834 0.42 20.90 31.81
CA ALA A 834 -0.60 20.05 31.20
C ALA A 834 -1.70 20.83 30.48
N GLN A 835 -2.18 20.29 29.36
CA GLN A 835 -3.23 20.87 28.54
C GLN A 835 -4.32 19.84 28.21
N ILE A 836 -5.57 20.07 28.61
CA ILE A 836 -6.68 19.14 28.37
C ILE A 836 -7.86 19.91 27.77
N TYR A 837 -8.32 19.47 26.59
CA TYR A 837 -9.43 20.09 25.87
C TYR A 837 -10.44 19.03 25.40
N ASP A 838 -11.73 19.36 25.45
CA ASP A 838 -12.81 18.60 24.82
C ASP A 838 -12.77 17.08 25.12
N SER A 839 -12.36 16.70 26.33
CA SER A 839 -12.09 15.29 26.71
C SER A 839 -13.07 14.80 27.77
N THR A 840 -13.30 13.48 27.80
CA THR A 840 -14.16 12.81 28.79
C THR A 840 -13.31 11.90 29.68
N ILE A 841 -13.31 12.18 30.98
CA ILE A 841 -12.61 11.43 32.02
C ILE A 841 -13.67 10.80 32.94
N ALA A 842 -13.79 9.48 32.99
CA ALA A 842 -14.77 8.84 33.86
C ALA A 842 -14.32 8.80 35.33
N GLY A 843 -13.02 8.95 35.60
CA GLY A 843 -12.46 9.08 36.94
C GLY A 843 -12.35 10.52 37.44
N TRP A 844 -11.51 10.69 38.47
CA TRP A 844 -11.21 11.96 39.11
C TRP A 844 -10.13 12.70 38.35
N LEU A 845 -10.31 14.01 38.20
CA LEU A 845 -9.29 14.92 37.67
C LEU A 845 -8.60 15.62 38.84
N ILE A 846 -7.33 15.29 39.10
CA ILE A 846 -6.62 15.68 40.33
C ILE A 846 -5.41 16.55 40.00
N GLY A 847 -5.41 17.80 40.44
CA GLY A 847 -4.22 18.66 40.38
C GLY A 847 -3.18 18.24 41.41
N TRP A 848 -1.99 17.84 40.94
CA TRP A 848 -0.88 17.37 41.77
C TRP A 848 0.35 18.27 41.63
N GLY A 849 0.87 18.76 42.77
CA GLY A 849 2.05 19.61 42.82
C GLY A 849 1.76 21.12 42.70
N VAL A 850 2.79 21.91 42.37
CA VAL A 850 2.68 23.36 42.13
C VAL A 850 2.94 23.63 40.66
N GLY A 851 2.15 24.50 40.03
CA GLY A 851 2.29 24.78 38.60
C GLY A 851 1.08 25.46 37.97
N THR A 852 1.11 25.52 36.64
CA THR A 852 0.04 26.02 35.78
C THR A 852 -0.45 24.93 34.84
N CYS A 853 -1.75 24.89 34.59
CA CYS A 853 -2.36 23.98 33.62
C CYS A 853 -3.45 24.70 32.82
N LYS A 854 -3.87 24.09 31.71
CA LYS A 854 -4.99 24.58 30.88
C LYS A 854 -6.00 23.46 30.71
N VAL A 855 -7.17 23.60 31.31
CA VAL A 855 -8.25 22.60 31.24
C VAL A 855 -9.54 23.29 30.81
N ALA A 856 -10.09 22.93 29.64
CA ALA A 856 -11.33 23.50 29.14
C ALA A 856 -12.22 22.44 28.47
N HIS A 857 -13.54 22.57 28.63
CA HIS A 857 -14.54 21.66 28.05
C HIS A 857 -14.31 20.18 28.40
N VAL A 858 -13.86 19.90 29.63
CA VAL A 858 -13.62 18.54 30.10
C VAL A 858 -14.80 18.06 30.94
N ARG A 859 -15.23 16.81 30.71
CA ARG A 859 -16.16 16.09 31.59
C ARG A 859 -15.36 15.18 32.52
N ALA A 860 -15.60 15.25 33.83
CA ALA A 860 -14.92 14.44 34.84
C ALA A 860 -15.89 14.06 35.97
N GLN A 861 -15.75 12.88 36.57
CA GLN A 861 -16.61 12.48 37.70
C GLN A 861 -16.43 13.41 38.91
N ASN A 862 -15.19 13.81 39.18
CA ASN A 862 -14.87 14.78 40.21
C ASN A 862 -13.62 15.57 39.85
N ILE A 863 -13.50 16.80 40.34
CA ILE A 863 -12.35 17.67 40.07
C ILE A 863 -11.78 18.18 41.40
N VAL A 864 -10.52 17.84 41.68
CA VAL A 864 -9.81 18.21 42.91
C VAL A 864 -8.56 19.00 42.58
N TRP A 865 -8.51 20.27 42.96
CA TRP A 865 -7.32 21.11 42.75
C TRP A 865 -6.54 21.29 44.06
N SER A 866 -5.36 20.66 44.14
CA SER A 866 -4.40 20.94 45.21
C SER A 866 -3.24 21.74 44.63
N ASN A 867 -3.03 22.98 45.11
CA ASN A 867 -1.86 23.84 44.84
C ASN A 867 -1.54 24.23 43.37
N MET A 868 -2.40 23.89 42.39
CA MET A 868 -2.27 24.34 40.99
C MET A 868 -3.12 25.57 40.67
N VAL A 869 -2.57 26.49 39.87
CA VAL A 869 -3.26 27.72 39.48
C VAL A 869 -3.90 27.51 38.10
N ASN A 870 -5.23 27.63 38.04
CA ASN A 870 -6.04 27.32 36.86
C ASN A 870 -6.36 28.57 36.01
N ALA A 871 -6.47 28.39 34.69
CA ALA A 871 -7.06 29.34 33.74
C ALA A 871 -8.30 28.72 33.06
N ILE A 872 -9.47 29.17 33.54
CA ILE A 872 -10.83 29.14 32.98
C ILE A 872 -11.64 27.83 33.12
N PHE A 873 -12.67 27.92 33.98
CA PHE A 873 -13.68 26.89 34.27
C PHE A 873 -15.05 27.26 33.69
N LEU A 874 -15.69 26.31 33.00
CA LEU A 874 -17.13 26.03 33.10
C LEU A 874 -17.30 24.49 32.99
N PRO A 875 -17.27 23.74 34.12
CA PRO A 875 -17.45 22.29 34.10
C PRO A 875 -18.94 21.98 33.91
N TYR A 876 -19.27 21.22 32.86
CA TYR A 876 -20.62 20.67 32.68
C TYR A 876 -20.60 19.21 33.17
N ASN A 877 -21.04 19.00 34.41
CA ASN A 877 -21.26 17.68 34.99
C ASN A 877 -22.48 17.05 34.30
N VAL A 878 -22.29 16.00 33.51
CA VAL A 878 -23.40 15.13 33.07
C VAL A 878 -23.02 13.71 33.47
N GLU A 879 -23.86 13.08 34.29
CA GLU A 879 -23.79 11.65 34.57
C GLU A 879 -23.95 10.90 33.23
N ASP A 880 -22.90 10.22 32.79
CA ASP A 880 -22.90 9.40 31.57
C ASP A 880 -23.44 8.00 31.92
N LEU A 881 -24.48 7.56 31.22
CA LEU A 881 -25.14 6.26 31.44
C LEU A 881 -24.38 5.09 30.77
N ASP A 882 -23.31 5.37 30.03
CA ASP A 882 -22.47 4.35 29.36
C ASP A 882 -21.17 4.01 30.13
N VAL A 883 -21.14 4.28 31.44
CA VAL A 883 -20.09 3.82 32.37
C VAL A 883 -20.75 3.24 33.63
N GLU A 884 -21.23 2.00 33.52
CA GLU A 884 -21.52 1.07 34.65
C GLU A 884 -21.02 -0.34 34.32
#